data_AF-A0A812N0B9-F1
#
_entry.id   AF-A0A812N0B9-F1
#
_cell.length_a   1.000
_cell.length_b   1.000
_cell.length_c   1.000
_cell.angle_alpha   90.00
_cell.angle_beta   90.00
_cell.angle_gamma   90.00
#
_symmetry.space_group_name_H-M   'P 1'
#
loop_
_entity.id
_entity.type
_entity.pdbx_description
1 polymer ?
#
loop_
_entity_poly.entity_id
_entity_poly.type
_entity_poly.pdbx_seq_one_letter_code
_entity_poly.pdbx_strand_id
1 'polypeptide(L)'
;MAGMPVQSKCWSCSTLDEGIKHVLRDAKMEDADDGFQLALPVAAVPEVQPSADEDLQLAVPEVEPSADEQLQLATPAPSMQETLPAKELKALGLCGDPVGDGKGIDGAVEDDEYFAEPFLQSLRLLINSDDEQLQNFDQEDDESLKARLTGTLGVKPEKLSEECSGAAKRPVPTPARAAEPFPKKQRKIPTRQDLLRANSRFLERLLVASKARISRMCAPKSRRKELEVPDFVKQHWLANKDEMGRLLLDLNFDKAKFISQLEVIISRKQKYTIVVDQGWYTKDEMVNELKWLMLFDVCGSLLRKRVLAAMKYCESQPDTHVRQNLYDGEKEFWAKEDAPQLPENCFKGLEKMQNRAAADEKKAIDTLEKDIRGLDDLYDKGQELVVSSGLEGYGRKAKLTFEMLLSSPGLIGRAICQSAASVCSRATASEQKIRLLVPKLVSSLEETSAKPFFDKQVSQTRPKVKPSPKKPAAKKDENQTDTVAVPVCTPECTTVACISYKLPAAGVTPGKVLRHCSMQLEKLLHDKGPLIFKIGYTHDAIWRWTNTLYGYIHDADGWTDMLILYATDEPYSPGMLEACLIDKFAIQLSMLGENDLAFPILKLRDWGQFLADKHCLHLLVGLAKPDLKREQNICEEFWAKHKKLYPDHEIYERFAQGSLDPKLTYPFVYHGDEGRGRRRTPFLVGNFHSLMGKGTQEQCGQPRPYLKLRMNFRDSSLVTRLLHCAVPKKLHQQSHIFDALMESVATEAEFMVNNGVVQNYTGFLRSDWCHGRLALASSQRCAAGTEGIPWETVHERDPLWLGTTFSVSGFVKVPAVARLLSVRGQEEDLLRFDFFHAFHLGVGKHFLGSCLALWSTYFAGGNVDLRFEALESAFFTWCRAHKEVPVLTRLTKETVQWPSTLDYPAASWFKGAVTTVVFKFLESTMCQQNWSQEPMLQKAAEAIQSINKCLAALYASDLFIEPGRAIQIAEDGLRFLRRLAWLAKQAAKDGRALWLLTPKTHIMHHLLLEDLLLPARKGISPFNPLCWSVQMDEDFVGFSSRLARRVDPRTCSKRCIERYLYAAYAQYVKAKYIVPRS
;
A
#
# COMPACT_ATOMS: atom_id res chain seq x y z
N MET A 1 33.96 52.14 4.59
CA MET A 1 34.51 53.00 5.67
C MET A 1 33.33 53.48 6.49
N ALA A 2 33.46 53.62 7.83
CA ALA A 2 32.51 54.21 8.79
C ALA A 2 31.05 53.67 8.80
N GLY A 3 30.38 53.44 9.94
CA GLY A 3 30.84 53.49 11.33
C GLY A 3 29.87 52.77 12.27
N MET A 4 30.38 52.28 13.41
CA MET A 4 29.64 51.68 14.54
C MET A 4 29.45 52.75 15.65
N PRO A 5 28.96 52.46 16.89
CA PRO A 5 28.13 51.35 17.43
C PRO A 5 26.94 51.86 18.29
N VAL A 6 26.25 50.94 19.01
CA VAL A 6 25.82 50.98 20.46
C VAL A 6 24.59 50.05 20.58
N GLN A 7 24.69 48.79 21.04
CA GLN A 7 24.97 48.23 22.39
C GLN A 7 23.76 48.12 23.35
N SER A 8 23.44 46.86 23.68
CA SER A 8 22.88 46.36 24.97
C SER A 8 21.36 46.51 25.21
N LYS A 9 20.67 45.68 26.02
CA LYS A 9 21.09 44.57 26.94
C LYS A 9 20.24 43.30 26.75
N CYS A 10 20.71 42.19 27.33
CA CYS A 10 19.91 40.96 27.52
C CYS A 10 19.00 41.04 28.77
N TRP A 11 17.95 40.20 28.79
CA TRP A 11 17.33 39.45 29.91
C TRP A 11 16.05 38.83 29.33
N SER A 12 15.48 37.70 29.73
CA SER A 12 15.87 36.46 30.42
C SER A 12 14.55 35.65 30.55
N CYS A 13 14.62 34.33 30.43
CA CYS A 13 13.50 33.37 30.55
C CYS A 13 12.64 33.51 31.82
N SER A 14 11.29 33.38 31.74
CA SER A 14 10.48 32.47 32.61
C SER A 14 8.94 32.49 32.38
N THR A 15 8.38 31.34 31.97
CA THR A 15 7.18 30.59 32.50
C THR A 15 5.87 31.25 33.04
N LEU A 16 4.77 30.49 32.87
CA LEU A 16 3.36 30.64 33.36
C LEU A 16 2.54 31.80 32.73
N ASP A 17 1.25 31.74 32.38
CA ASP A 17 0.09 30.82 32.59
C ASP A 17 -0.95 31.28 33.64
N GLU A 18 -2.25 31.18 33.28
CA GLU A 18 -3.48 31.75 33.88
C GLU A 18 -3.51 33.30 34.09
N GLY A 19 -4.66 34.03 34.11
CA GLY A 19 -6.06 33.69 33.78
C GLY A 19 -7.08 34.84 34.04
N ILE A 20 -8.29 34.72 33.46
CA ILE A 20 -9.60 35.29 33.93
C ILE A 20 -9.95 36.81 33.76
N LYS A 21 -10.81 37.07 32.75
CA LYS A 21 -12.08 37.88 32.66
C LYS A 21 -12.24 39.39 33.05
N HIS A 22 -13.21 40.01 32.35
CA HIS A 22 -13.95 41.29 32.59
C HIS A 22 -13.14 42.60 32.41
N VAL A 23 -13.70 43.77 32.03
CA VAL A 23 -15.08 44.32 31.99
C VAL A 23 -15.39 44.99 30.62
N LEU A 24 -16.68 45.19 30.27
CA LEU A 24 -17.15 46.08 29.18
C LEU A 24 -17.49 47.48 29.71
N ARG A 25 -16.98 48.58 29.12
CA ARG A 25 -17.78 49.74 28.61
C ARG A 25 -16.99 50.97 28.13
N ASP A 26 -17.70 51.75 27.29
CA ASP A 26 -17.69 53.19 27.06
C ASP A 26 -16.41 53.96 26.66
N ALA A 27 -16.40 54.41 25.40
CA ALA A 27 -16.06 55.78 24.99
C ALA A 27 -16.86 56.14 23.71
N LYS A 28 -17.11 57.43 23.45
CA LYS A 28 -17.88 57.95 22.30
C LYS A 28 -17.00 58.79 21.36
N MET A 29 -17.50 58.96 20.13
CA MET A 29 -17.47 60.12 19.23
C MET A 29 -16.43 61.23 19.51
N GLU A 30 -15.73 61.68 18.46
CA GLU A 30 -16.14 62.88 17.71
C GLU A 30 -15.45 62.97 16.33
N ASP A 31 -16.08 63.69 15.40
CA ASP A 31 -15.67 63.85 13.99
C ASP A 31 -15.08 65.26 13.75
N ALA A 32 -14.18 65.40 12.77
CA ALA A 32 -13.91 66.68 12.07
C ALA A 32 -13.15 66.45 10.75
N ASP A 33 -13.62 67.08 9.67
CA ASP A 33 -12.96 67.14 8.35
C ASP A 33 -11.94 68.30 8.26
N ASP A 34 -11.00 68.23 7.30
CA ASP A 34 -10.96 69.15 6.15
C ASP A 34 -9.78 68.84 5.17
N GLY A 35 -9.95 69.04 3.85
CA GLY A 35 -8.83 68.92 2.88
C GLY A 35 -9.14 68.57 1.41
N PHE A 36 -9.71 69.50 0.65
CA PHE A 36 -9.86 69.46 -0.83
C PHE A 36 -8.48 69.63 -1.57
N GLN A 37 -8.27 69.43 -2.90
CA GLN A 37 -9.16 69.34 -4.08
C GLN A 37 -8.52 68.71 -5.36
N LEU A 38 -9.38 68.19 -6.25
CA LEU A 38 -9.36 68.10 -7.75
C LEU A 38 -8.07 67.92 -8.60
N ALA A 39 -8.14 66.95 -9.55
CA ALA A 39 -7.80 67.11 -10.98
C ALA A 39 -8.49 66.02 -11.86
N LEU A 40 -8.68 66.27 -13.16
CA LEU A 40 -9.45 65.47 -14.14
C LEU A 40 -8.62 65.26 -15.45
N PRO A 41 -8.90 64.28 -16.36
CA PRO A 41 -10.05 64.38 -17.30
C PRO A 41 -10.71 63.07 -17.78
N VAL A 42 -11.86 63.23 -18.48
CA VAL A 42 -12.62 62.20 -19.22
C VAL A 42 -13.08 62.79 -20.58
N ALA A 43 -13.21 61.95 -21.61
CA ALA A 43 -13.93 62.19 -22.87
C ALA A 43 -14.75 60.91 -23.20
N ALA A 44 -16.06 60.93 -23.47
CA ALA A 44 -16.79 61.51 -24.63
C ALA A 44 -16.50 60.71 -25.93
N VAL A 45 -17.42 60.35 -26.85
CA VAL A 45 -18.67 60.92 -27.44
C VAL A 45 -19.43 59.74 -28.16
N PRO A 46 -20.71 59.77 -28.67
CA PRO A 46 -22.00 60.39 -28.30
C PRO A 46 -23.19 59.36 -28.11
N GLU A 47 -24.42 59.86 -27.93
CA GLU A 47 -25.69 59.15 -28.24
C GLU A 47 -26.18 59.41 -29.69
N VAL A 48 -27.02 58.52 -30.25
CA VAL A 48 -27.92 58.79 -31.40
C VAL A 48 -29.25 58.04 -31.19
N GLN A 49 -30.37 58.64 -31.62
CA GLN A 49 -31.75 58.10 -31.48
C GLN A 49 -32.20 57.22 -32.67
N PRO A 50 -33.31 56.46 -32.55
CA PRO A 50 -33.68 55.41 -33.51
C PRO A 50 -34.39 55.91 -34.78
N SER A 51 -34.29 55.12 -35.84
CA SER A 51 -35.09 55.20 -37.08
C SER A 51 -35.64 53.82 -37.45
N ALA A 52 -36.61 53.78 -38.36
CA ALA A 52 -37.47 52.61 -38.59
C ALA A 52 -37.17 51.83 -39.89
N ASP A 53 -37.97 50.78 -40.06
CA ASP A 53 -38.45 50.16 -41.32
C ASP A 53 -37.62 49.09 -42.08
N GLU A 54 -38.36 48.00 -42.32
CA GLU A 54 -38.39 47.04 -43.44
C GLU A 54 -37.30 45.96 -43.70
N ASP A 55 -37.81 44.72 -43.64
CA ASP A 55 -37.58 43.54 -44.49
C ASP A 55 -36.18 42.95 -44.75
N LEU A 56 -36.02 41.70 -44.26
CA LEU A 56 -36.22 40.54 -45.16
C LEU A 56 -36.53 39.23 -44.40
N GLN A 57 -37.34 38.37 -45.03
CA GLN A 57 -37.88 37.11 -44.47
C GLN A 57 -36.92 35.92 -44.70
N LEU A 58 -37.09 34.84 -43.92
CA LEU A 58 -37.26 33.48 -44.49
C LEU A 58 -37.66 32.40 -43.44
N ALA A 59 -38.86 31.84 -43.67
CA ALA A 59 -39.35 30.49 -43.34
C ALA A 59 -38.94 29.78 -42.02
N VAL A 60 -39.95 29.53 -41.16
CA VAL A 60 -40.02 28.36 -40.25
C VAL A 60 -41.24 27.53 -40.67
N PRO A 61 -41.13 26.20 -40.84
CA PRO A 61 -42.29 25.33 -41.10
C PRO A 61 -42.90 24.82 -39.78
N GLU A 62 -44.16 25.15 -39.53
CA GLU A 62 -44.99 24.45 -38.54
C GLU A 62 -45.55 23.14 -39.14
N VAL A 63 -45.74 22.12 -38.30
CA VAL A 63 -46.47 20.89 -38.65
C VAL A 63 -47.33 20.48 -37.46
N GLU A 64 -48.65 20.58 -37.60
CA GLU A 64 -49.61 20.05 -36.64
C GLU A 64 -49.75 18.52 -36.76
N PRO A 65 -50.02 17.80 -35.65
CA PRO A 65 -50.50 16.42 -35.70
C PRO A 65 -52.04 16.40 -35.71
N SER A 66 -52.64 15.95 -36.82
CA SER A 66 -54.08 15.62 -36.87
C SER A 66 -54.38 14.27 -36.21
N ALA A 67 -55.66 14.07 -35.85
CA ALA A 67 -56.22 12.83 -35.31
C ALA A 67 -56.21 11.67 -36.36
N ASP A 68 -56.65 10.43 -36.11
CA ASP A 68 -57.87 10.06 -35.38
C ASP A 68 -57.98 8.58 -34.95
N GLU A 69 -59.07 8.29 -34.23
CA GLU A 69 -59.74 7.01 -33.94
C GLU A 69 -58.96 5.88 -33.20
N GLN A 70 -59.55 5.02 -32.34
CA GLN A 70 -60.70 5.00 -31.40
C GLN A 70 -61.08 3.52 -31.21
N LEU A 71 -61.13 2.99 -29.97
CA LEU A 71 -62.31 2.24 -29.47
C LEU A 71 -62.28 1.96 -27.95
N GLN A 72 -63.22 2.58 -27.25
CA GLN A 72 -64.08 2.07 -26.15
C GLN A 72 -63.61 0.92 -25.23
N LEU A 73 -63.76 1.10 -23.90
CA LEU A 73 -64.90 0.48 -23.17
C LEU A 73 -65.17 1.03 -21.75
N ALA A 74 -66.46 1.25 -21.50
CA ALA A 74 -67.25 1.45 -20.27
C ALA A 74 -66.61 1.63 -18.85
N THR A 75 -67.14 2.64 -18.13
CA THR A 75 -67.25 2.69 -16.66
C THR A 75 -68.51 1.91 -16.18
N PRO A 76 -68.63 1.54 -14.89
CA PRO A 76 -69.26 2.45 -13.92
C PRO A 76 -68.72 2.38 -12.46
N ALA A 77 -69.16 3.33 -11.63
CA ALA A 77 -69.08 3.32 -10.15
C ALA A 77 -70.50 3.00 -9.58
N PRO A 78 -70.91 3.25 -8.30
CA PRO A 78 -70.17 3.72 -7.11
C PRO A 78 -70.56 3.05 -5.74
N SER A 79 -70.04 3.62 -4.64
CA SER A 79 -70.79 3.98 -3.40
C SER A 79 -70.69 3.18 -2.07
N MET A 80 -70.99 3.94 -1.00
CA MET A 80 -71.42 3.60 0.38
C MET A 80 -70.45 3.01 1.44
N GLN A 81 -70.17 3.87 2.44
CA GLN A 81 -70.45 3.72 3.89
C GLN A 81 -70.28 2.35 4.58
N GLU A 82 -69.55 2.32 5.71
CA GLU A 82 -70.19 2.31 7.05
C GLU A 82 -69.21 2.58 8.23
N THR A 83 -69.70 2.52 9.47
CA THR A 83 -69.20 3.21 10.68
C THR A 83 -68.15 2.50 11.55
N LEU A 84 -67.36 3.33 12.25
CA LEU A 84 -67.02 3.28 13.70
C LEU A 84 -67.66 2.15 14.55
N PRO A 85 -66.96 1.60 15.58
CA PRO A 85 -66.56 2.42 16.73
C PRO A 85 -65.23 2.07 17.45
N ALA A 86 -64.82 2.97 18.35
CA ALA A 86 -63.67 2.79 19.24
C ALA A 86 -64.05 2.11 20.57
N LYS A 87 -63.17 1.22 21.06
CA LYS A 87 -63.05 0.77 22.45
C LYS A 87 -61.65 0.18 22.69
N GLU A 88 -61.27 0.04 23.95
CA GLU A 88 -60.07 -0.70 24.42
C GLU A 88 -58.67 -0.15 24.07
N LEU A 89 -58.47 1.16 24.25
CA LEU A 89 -57.15 1.70 24.66
C LEU A 89 -57.30 2.56 25.93
N LYS A 90 -57.40 1.88 27.09
CA LYS A 90 -57.42 2.52 28.42
C LYS A 90 -56.74 1.69 29.51
N ALA A 91 -55.55 1.18 29.20
CA ALA A 91 -54.55 0.73 30.16
C ALA A 91 -53.23 1.48 29.86
N LEU A 92 -52.29 1.53 30.82
CA LEU A 92 -51.06 2.34 30.75
C LEU A 92 -51.33 3.86 30.66
N GLY A 93 -52.15 4.40 31.57
CA GLY A 93 -52.26 5.85 31.74
C GLY A 93 -51.06 6.42 32.50
N LEU A 94 -50.23 7.24 31.84
CA LEU A 94 -49.26 8.16 32.46
C LEU A 94 -48.95 9.33 31.50
N CYS A 95 -49.79 10.36 31.53
CA CYS A 95 -49.48 11.69 30.98
C CYS A 95 -49.95 12.75 31.99
N GLY A 96 -49.13 13.76 32.26
CA GLY A 96 -49.40 14.79 33.26
C GLY A 96 -48.34 15.90 33.24
N ASP A 97 -48.49 16.82 32.30
CA ASP A 97 -47.77 18.10 32.26
C ASP A 97 -48.52 19.16 33.10
N PRO A 98 -47.95 20.35 33.34
CA PRO A 98 -46.73 20.57 34.12
C PRO A 98 -46.94 21.69 35.18
N VAL A 99 -45.96 21.94 36.08
CA VAL A 99 -45.62 23.24 36.73
C VAL A 99 -44.63 23.01 37.89
N GLY A 100 -43.67 23.92 38.09
CA GLY A 100 -42.94 24.06 39.37
C GLY A 100 -41.47 24.46 39.25
N ASP A 101 -41.16 25.73 39.52
CA ASP A 101 -39.78 26.18 39.78
C ASP A 101 -39.25 25.65 41.12
N GLY A 102 -37.97 25.25 41.20
CA GLY A 102 -37.37 24.76 42.45
C GLY A 102 -35.85 24.73 42.44
N LYS A 103 -35.22 25.40 43.42
CA LYS A 103 -33.77 25.40 43.64
C LYS A 103 -33.28 24.02 44.13
N GLY A 104 -32.12 23.58 43.69
CA GLY A 104 -31.49 22.32 44.14
C GLY A 104 -30.76 22.41 45.48
N ILE A 105 -30.33 21.25 45.98
CA ILE A 105 -29.53 20.99 47.19
C ILE A 105 -28.62 19.77 46.90
N ASP A 106 -27.42 19.71 47.48
CA ASP A 106 -26.52 18.55 47.40
C ASP A 106 -27.02 17.36 48.24
N GLY A 107 -26.75 16.14 47.78
CA GLY A 107 -27.03 14.92 48.55
C GLY A 107 -26.35 13.69 47.95
N ALA A 108 -25.44 13.08 48.71
CA ALA A 108 -24.89 11.76 48.40
C ALA A 108 -25.73 10.67 49.08
N VAL A 109 -25.92 9.55 48.38
CA VAL A 109 -26.48 8.31 48.92
C VAL A 109 -25.64 7.16 48.36
N GLU A 110 -25.17 6.29 49.26
CA GLU A 110 -24.49 5.03 48.92
C GLU A 110 -25.50 3.89 48.84
N ASP A 111 -25.11 2.81 48.14
CA ASP A 111 -25.68 1.46 48.14
C ASP A 111 -27.17 1.26 47.81
N ASP A 112 -27.42 0.40 46.80
CA ASP A 112 -28.00 -0.91 47.13
C ASP A 112 -27.63 -1.96 46.05
N GLU A 113 -27.35 -3.19 46.47
CA GLU A 113 -27.22 -4.34 45.56
C GLU A 113 -28.61 -4.91 45.23
N TYR A 114 -28.89 -5.34 43.99
CA TYR A 114 -29.71 -6.54 43.62
C TYR A 114 -30.13 -6.56 42.12
N PHE A 115 -29.24 -6.97 41.20
CA PHE A 115 -29.63 -7.34 39.82
C PHE A 115 -28.72 -8.43 39.21
N ALA A 116 -28.86 -9.67 39.70
CA ALA A 116 -28.00 -10.80 39.30
C ALA A 116 -28.58 -11.71 38.20
N GLU A 117 -29.90 -11.82 38.03
CA GLU A 117 -30.51 -12.81 37.11
C GLU A 117 -30.71 -12.38 35.65
N PRO A 118 -31.20 -11.16 35.31
CA PRO A 118 -31.54 -10.83 33.92
C PRO A 118 -30.36 -10.98 32.93
N PHE A 119 -29.15 -10.68 33.40
CA PHE A 119 -27.94 -10.74 32.59
C PHE A 119 -27.56 -12.16 32.14
N LEU A 120 -27.88 -13.18 32.94
CA LEU A 120 -27.59 -14.59 32.63
C LEU A 120 -28.55 -15.17 31.58
N GLN A 121 -29.71 -14.54 31.37
CA GLN A 121 -30.70 -15.00 30.41
C GLN A 121 -30.39 -14.50 28.99
N SER A 122 -29.96 -13.24 28.84
CA SER A 122 -29.45 -12.71 27.57
C SER A 122 -28.24 -13.49 27.04
N LEU A 123 -27.35 -13.94 27.93
CA LEU A 123 -26.12 -14.66 27.55
C LEU A 123 -26.36 -16.11 27.08
N ARG A 124 -27.57 -16.66 27.28
CA ARG A 124 -27.99 -17.95 26.71
C ARG A 124 -28.55 -17.84 25.29
N LEU A 125 -29.20 -16.72 24.96
CA LEU A 125 -29.77 -16.46 23.64
C LEU A 125 -28.72 -16.19 22.55
N LEU A 126 -27.47 -15.96 22.95
CA LEU A 126 -26.31 -15.73 22.07
C LEU A 126 -25.52 -17.02 21.75
N ILE A 127 -26.03 -18.20 22.16
CA ILE A 127 -25.35 -19.49 22.03
C ILE A 127 -26.19 -20.55 21.29
N ASN A 128 -27.53 -20.47 21.32
CA ASN A 128 -28.43 -21.41 20.66
C ASN A 128 -29.38 -20.70 19.69
N SER A 129 -28.93 -20.35 18.48
CA SER A 129 -29.79 -19.77 17.44
C SER A 129 -29.34 -20.07 15.99
N ASP A 130 -28.85 -21.28 15.72
CA ASP A 130 -28.50 -21.78 14.37
C ASP A 130 -28.45 -23.33 14.34
N ASP A 131 -29.56 -24.03 14.66
CA ASP A 131 -29.63 -25.51 14.46
C ASP A 131 -31.05 -26.16 14.37
N GLU A 132 -32.16 -25.40 14.24
CA GLU A 132 -33.53 -25.97 14.20
C GLU A 132 -34.41 -25.54 12.99
N GLN A 133 -33.82 -25.27 11.81
CA GLN A 133 -34.58 -25.14 10.54
C GLN A 133 -33.93 -25.82 9.32
N LEU A 134 -33.20 -26.93 9.51
CA LEU A 134 -32.53 -27.67 8.41
C LEU A 134 -32.82 -29.18 8.39
N GLN A 135 -34.05 -29.58 8.78
CA GLN A 135 -34.60 -30.91 8.51
C GLN A 135 -36.06 -30.82 8.06
N ASN A 136 -36.26 -30.68 6.75
CA ASN A 136 -37.43 -31.09 5.94
C ASN A 136 -37.45 -30.29 4.62
N PHE A 137 -36.87 -30.85 3.53
CA PHE A 137 -37.29 -30.69 2.12
C PHE A 137 -36.23 -31.33 1.20
N ASP A 138 -36.31 -32.66 1.08
CA ASP A 138 -35.78 -33.41 -0.06
C ASP A 138 -36.99 -33.91 -0.87
N GLN A 139 -36.88 -33.95 -2.21
CA GLN A 139 -38.00 -34.13 -3.18
C GLN A 139 -38.87 -32.84 -3.27
N GLU A 140 -39.20 -32.26 -4.44
CA GLU A 140 -39.46 -32.81 -5.78
C GLU A 140 -38.92 -31.94 -6.97
N ASP A 141 -38.80 -32.57 -8.15
CA ASP A 141 -38.83 -32.07 -9.56
C ASP A 141 -37.90 -30.94 -10.13
N ASP A 142 -36.83 -31.35 -10.84
CA ASP A 142 -35.97 -30.53 -11.74
C ASP A 142 -36.36 -30.59 -13.24
N GLU A 143 -37.66 -30.68 -13.58
CA GLU A 143 -38.12 -30.73 -15.00
C GLU A 143 -38.73 -29.40 -15.50
N SER A 144 -39.17 -28.51 -14.61
CA SER A 144 -39.95 -27.32 -14.98
C SER A 144 -39.13 -26.20 -15.66
N LEU A 145 -37.86 -26.00 -15.27
CA LEU A 145 -37.10 -24.80 -15.65
C LEU A 145 -36.52 -24.84 -17.07
N LYS A 146 -36.40 -26.01 -17.69
CA LYS A 146 -35.73 -26.19 -19.00
C LYS A 146 -36.62 -25.77 -20.19
N ALA A 147 -37.92 -25.56 -19.97
CA ALA A 147 -38.92 -25.33 -21.04
C ALA A 147 -39.20 -23.84 -21.40
N ARG A 148 -38.54 -22.85 -20.76
CA ARG A 148 -38.90 -21.42 -20.89
C ARG A 148 -37.85 -20.50 -21.55
N LEU A 149 -36.82 -21.05 -22.21
CA LEU A 149 -35.73 -20.26 -22.83
C LEU A 149 -35.47 -20.57 -24.33
N THR A 150 -36.46 -21.08 -25.06
CA THR A 150 -36.36 -21.28 -26.51
C THR A 150 -37.60 -20.76 -27.26
N GLY A 151 -37.41 -19.69 -28.04
CA GLY A 151 -38.41 -19.13 -28.96
C GLY A 151 -39.10 -17.85 -28.45
N THR A 152 -39.51 -16.91 -29.30
CA THR A 152 -39.21 -16.75 -30.74
C THR A 152 -39.44 -15.29 -31.15
N LEU A 153 -38.57 -14.71 -31.97
CA LEU A 153 -38.95 -13.66 -32.94
C LEU A 153 -37.92 -13.67 -34.08
N GLY A 154 -38.38 -13.69 -35.32
CA GLY A 154 -37.51 -13.76 -36.50
C GLY A 154 -37.93 -12.75 -37.56
N VAL A 155 -36.95 -12.05 -38.12
CA VAL A 155 -37.11 -11.12 -39.25
C VAL A 155 -36.01 -11.42 -40.26
N LYS A 156 -36.37 -11.54 -41.54
CA LYS A 156 -35.42 -11.65 -42.65
C LYS A 156 -35.04 -10.27 -43.16
N PRO A 157 -33.77 -10.02 -43.54
CA PRO A 157 -33.41 -9.03 -44.55
C PRO A 157 -33.30 -9.66 -45.95
N GLU A 158 -33.62 -8.89 -46.98
CA GLU A 158 -33.47 -9.28 -48.39
C GLU A 158 -32.10 -8.86 -48.96
N LYS A 159 -31.83 -9.25 -50.22
CA LYS A 159 -30.64 -8.80 -50.96
C LYS A 159 -30.94 -7.52 -51.74
N LEU A 160 -29.98 -6.60 -51.80
CA LEU A 160 -29.78 -5.67 -52.92
C LEU A 160 -28.27 -5.44 -53.14
N SER A 161 -27.92 -4.73 -54.21
CA SER A 161 -26.68 -4.93 -54.97
C SER A 161 -25.62 -3.81 -54.90
N GLU A 162 -24.57 -4.00 -55.70
CA GLU A 162 -23.55 -3.07 -56.20
C GLU A 162 -24.08 -1.65 -56.55
N GLU A 163 -23.28 -0.57 -56.67
CA GLU A 163 -21.82 -0.45 -56.91
C GLU A 163 -21.32 0.98 -56.57
N CYS A 164 -20.06 1.16 -56.10
CA CYS A 164 -19.20 2.36 -56.35
C CYS A 164 -17.83 2.29 -55.63
N SER A 165 -16.88 3.14 -56.03
CA SER A 165 -15.44 2.93 -55.78
C SER A 165 -14.66 4.10 -55.13
N GLY A 166 -13.67 3.73 -54.29
CA GLY A 166 -12.38 4.43 -54.25
C GLY A 166 -12.02 5.33 -53.05
N ALA A 167 -11.38 4.77 -52.00
CA ALA A 167 -10.34 5.44 -51.21
C ALA A 167 -9.55 4.44 -50.32
N ALA A 168 -8.36 4.85 -49.87
CA ALA A 168 -7.35 4.05 -49.15
C ALA A 168 -7.86 3.21 -47.94
N LYS A 169 -7.48 1.93 -47.88
CA LYS A 169 -7.69 1.05 -46.73
C LYS A 169 -6.61 1.25 -45.65
N ARG A 170 -7.03 1.44 -44.39
CA ARG A 170 -6.21 1.14 -43.19
C ARG A 170 -6.50 -0.30 -42.71
N PRO A 171 -5.58 -0.97 -41.99
CA PRO A 171 -5.81 -2.34 -41.52
C PRO A 171 -6.90 -2.42 -40.44
N VAL A 172 -7.75 -3.44 -40.56
CA VAL A 172 -8.84 -3.74 -39.60
C VAL A 172 -8.32 -4.69 -38.52
N PRO A 173 -8.62 -4.48 -37.22
CA PRO A 173 -8.23 -5.41 -36.16
C PRO A 173 -8.96 -6.76 -36.29
N THR A 174 -8.21 -7.85 -36.10
CA THR A 174 -8.76 -9.22 -36.15
C THR A 174 -9.75 -9.46 -35.00
N PRO A 175 -10.92 -10.06 -35.25
CA PRO A 175 -11.88 -10.39 -34.18
C PRO A 175 -11.30 -11.40 -33.19
N ALA A 176 -11.57 -11.20 -31.90
CA ALA A 176 -11.07 -12.07 -30.84
C ALA A 176 -11.69 -13.48 -30.94
N ARG A 177 -10.83 -14.50 -30.95
CA ARG A 177 -11.21 -15.91 -31.03
C ARG A 177 -11.80 -16.37 -29.69
N ALA A 178 -12.96 -17.01 -29.72
CA ALA A 178 -13.58 -17.60 -28.52
C ALA A 178 -12.64 -18.61 -27.84
N ALA A 179 -12.66 -18.64 -26.50
CA ALA A 179 -11.75 -19.46 -25.71
C ALA A 179 -12.25 -20.91 -25.58
N GLU A 180 -11.50 -21.86 -26.12
CA GLU A 180 -11.72 -23.29 -25.86
C GLU A 180 -11.31 -23.68 -24.42
N PRO A 181 -11.97 -24.67 -23.79
CA PRO A 181 -11.67 -25.08 -22.41
C PRO A 181 -10.32 -25.80 -22.29
N PHE A 182 -9.48 -25.34 -21.35
CA PHE A 182 -8.16 -25.92 -21.12
C PHE A 182 -8.22 -27.37 -20.59
N PRO A 183 -7.47 -28.33 -21.18
CA PRO A 183 -7.37 -29.69 -20.65
C PRO A 183 -6.57 -29.75 -19.34
N LYS A 184 -7.11 -30.48 -18.35
CA LYS A 184 -6.54 -30.63 -16.99
C LYS A 184 -5.17 -31.34 -17.00
N LYS A 185 -4.07 -30.59 -17.16
CA LYS A 185 -2.70 -31.11 -17.02
C LYS A 185 -2.36 -31.40 -15.55
N GLN A 186 -2.37 -32.67 -15.17
CA GLN A 186 -1.78 -33.15 -13.91
C GLN A 186 -0.31 -32.72 -13.83
N ARG A 187 0.11 -32.16 -12.68
CA ARG A 187 1.50 -31.72 -12.47
C ARG A 187 2.38 -32.93 -12.16
N LYS A 188 3.38 -33.21 -13.01
CA LYS A 188 4.46 -34.15 -12.67
C LYS A 188 5.29 -33.62 -11.49
N ILE A 189 5.67 -34.54 -10.60
CA ILE A 189 6.58 -34.28 -9.48
C ILE A 189 7.97 -33.91 -10.06
N PRO A 190 8.65 -32.85 -9.55
CA PRO A 190 9.96 -32.44 -10.05
C PRO A 190 11.01 -33.51 -9.81
N THR A 191 11.94 -33.69 -10.76
CA THR A 191 12.96 -34.74 -10.67
C THR A 191 14.08 -34.35 -9.70
N ARG A 192 14.88 -35.34 -9.28
CA ARG A 192 16.09 -35.10 -8.48
C ARG A 192 17.08 -34.14 -9.18
N GLN A 193 17.14 -34.13 -10.52
CA GLN A 193 17.96 -33.17 -11.26
C GLN A 193 17.40 -31.74 -11.22
N ASP A 194 16.08 -31.57 -11.24
CA ASP A 194 15.44 -30.25 -11.13
C ASP A 194 15.68 -29.64 -9.74
N LEU A 195 15.57 -30.46 -8.69
CA LEU A 195 15.87 -30.07 -7.31
C LEU A 195 17.36 -29.68 -7.14
N LEU A 196 18.29 -30.44 -7.72
CA LEU A 196 19.72 -30.11 -7.69
C LEU A 196 20.04 -28.81 -8.44
N ARG A 197 19.43 -28.59 -9.62
CA ARG A 197 19.55 -27.33 -10.39
C ARG A 197 18.94 -26.13 -9.66
N ALA A 198 17.84 -26.32 -8.94
CA ALA A 198 17.25 -25.27 -8.11
C ALA A 198 18.18 -24.90 -6.94
N ASN A 199 18.80 -25.90 -6.30
CA ASN A 199 19.68 -25.69 -5.16
C ASN A 199 21.01 -24.99 -5.55
N SER A 200 21.59 -25.31 -6.71
CA SER A 200 22.79 -24.61 -7.20
C SER A 200 22.52 -23.12 -7.47
N ARG A 201 21.40 -22.79 -8.13
CA ARG A 201 20.93 -21.41 -8.36
C ARG A 201 20.60 -20.65 -7.06
N PHE A 202 20.26 -21.35 -5.99
CA PHE A 202 20.03 -20.76 -4.67
C PHE A 202 21.36 -20.37 -4.00
N LEU A 203 22.34 -21.29 -3.98
CA LEU A 203 23.68 -21.04 -3.44
C LEU A 203 24.41 -19.91 -4.19
N GLU A 204 24.29 -19.87 -5.52
CA GLU A 204 24.86 -18.80 -6.36
C GLU A 204 24.30 -17.41 -5.99
N ARG A 205 22.98 -17.30 -5.78
CA ARG A 205 22.33 -16.06 -5.32
C ARG A 205 22.77 -15.66 -3.92
N LEU A 206 22.99 -16.61 -3.02
CA LEU A 206 23.54 -16.34 -1.69
C LEU A 206 24.99 -15.86 -1.73
N LEU A 207 25.82 -16.42 -2.61
CA LEU A 207 27.20 -15.96 -2.84
C LEU A 207 27.25 -14.54 -3.41
N VAL A 208 26.35 -14.16 -4.33
CA VAL A 208 26.21 -12.76 -4.78
C VAL A 208 25.80 -11.84 -3.62
N ALA A 209 24.88 -12.28 -2.75
CA ALA A 209 24.46 -11.51 -1.59
C ALA A 209 25.58 -11.33 -0.54
N SER A 210 26.44 -12.33 -0.34
CA SER A 210 27.59 -12.23 0.58
C SER A 210 28.64 -11.26 0.06
N LYS A 211 29.03 -11.35 -1.22
CA LYS A 211 29.91 -10.39 -1.91
C LYS A 211 29.39 -8.96 -1.78
N ALA A 212 28.09 -8.74 -2.00
CA ALA A 212 27.46 -7.43 -1.84
C ALA A 212 27.45 -6.93 -0.37
N ARG A 213 27.44 -7.82 0.63
CA ARG A 213 27.58 -7.44 2.05
C ARG A 213 29.02 -7.04 2.38
N ILE A 214 30.02 -7.78 1.91
CA ILE A 214 31.45 -7.47 2.16
C ILE A 214 31.85 -6.15 1.47
N SER A 215 31.40 -5.91 0.24
CA SER A 215 31.61 -4.64 -0.46
C SER A 215 31.09 -3.43 0.33
N ARG A 216 29.91 -3.55 0.96
CA ARG A 216 29.35 -2.50 1.85
C ARG A 216 30.08 -2.38 3.20
N MET A 217 30.72 -3.45 3.68
CA MET A 217 31.58 -3.41 4.86
C MET A 217 32.90 -2.69 4.59
N CYS A 218 33.51 -2.92 3.41
CA CYS A 218 34.80 -2.34 3.03
C CYS A 218 34.72 -0.89 2.54
N ALA A 219 33.57 -0.44 2.04
CA ALA A 219 33.36 0.97 1.69
C ALA A 219 33.57 1.91 2.90
N PRO A 220 34.09 3.15 2.71
CA PRO A 220 34.38 4.08 3.82
C PRO A 220 33.12 4.54 4.57
N LYS A 221 33.29 5.04 5.81
CA LYS A 221 32.18 5.43 6.72
C LYS A 221 32.34 6.84 7.30
N SER A 222 31.90 7.85 6.54
CA SER A 222 32.03 9.28 6.87
C SER A 222 31.45 9.75 8.23
N ARG A 223 30.47 9.04 8.81
CA ARG A 223 29.82 9.43 10.08
C ARG A 223 30.00 8.45 11.23
N ARG A 224 30.56 7.25 11.00
CA ARG A 224 30.64 6.15 11.99
C ARG A 224 31.89 5.30 11.73
N LYS A 225 33.05 5.80 12.17
CA LYS A 225 34.37 5.16 11.98
C LYS A 225 34.48 3.82 12.72
N GLU A 226 33.79 3.69 13.85
CA GLU A 226 33.70 2.49 14.67
C GLU A 226 33.00 1.29 13.98
N LEU A 227 32.34 1.53 12.83
CA LEU A 227 31.73 0.48 12.02
C LEU A 227 32.58 0.01 10.83
N GLU A 228 33.73 0.63 10.58
CA GLU A 228 34.66 0.16 9.54
C GLU A 228 35.17 -1.27 9.85
N VAL A 229 35.84 -1.86 8.87
CA VAL A 229 36.56 -3.13 9.01
C VAL A 229 38.06 -2.87 9.07
N PRO A 230 38.85 -3.69 9.77
CA PRO A 230 40.30 -3.58 9.77
C PRO A 230 40.87 -3.60 8.34
N ASP A 231 41.95 -2.87 8.10
CA ASP A 231 42.44 -2.64 6.74
C ASP A 231 42.94 -3.92 6.04
N PHE A 232 43.35 -4.96 6.79
CA PHE A 232 43.64 -6.28 6.21
C PHE A 232 42.42 -6.89 5.49
N VAL A 233 41.20 -6.62 5.98
CA VAL A 233 39.95 -7.05 5.34
C VAL A 233 39.73 -6.30 4.03
N LYS A 234 40.03 -4.98 4.02
CA LYS A 234 39.93 -4.14 2.82
C LYS A 234 40.94 -4.58 1.75
N GLN A 235 42.17 -4.87 2.14
CA GLN A 235 43.23 -5.37 1.26
C GLN A 235 42.89 -6.75 0.68
N HIS A 236 42.52 -7.72 1.52
CA HIS A 236 42.20 -9.07 1.05
C HIS A 236 40.96 -9.10 0.13
N TRP A 237 40.01 -8.18 0.32
CA TRP A 237 38.83 -8.02 -0.53
C TRP A 237 39.13 -7.55 -1.96
N LEU A 238 40.27 -6.90 -2.21
CA LEU A 238 40.65 -6.52 -3.57
C LEU A 238 40.96 -7.75 -4.43
N ALA A 239 41.65 -8.75 -3.86
CA ALA A 239 42.04 -9.98 -4.54
C ALA A 239 41.02 -11.12 -4.42
N ASN A 240 40.57 -11.45 -3.21
CA ASN A 240 39.97 -12.76 -2.88
C ASN A 240 38.45 -12.71 -2.67
N LYS A 241 37.74 -11.99 -3.56
CA LYS A 241 36.28 -11.72 -3.45
C LYS A 241 35.41 -12.97 -3.34
N ASP A 242 35.81 -14.05 -4.00
CA ASP A 242 35.07 -15.31 -4.03
C ASP A 242 35.35 -16.20 -2.83
N GLU A 243 36.59 -16.23 -2.35
CA GLU A 243 36.98 -16.92 -1.10
C GLU A 243 36.30 -16.27 0.10
N MET A 244 36.40 -14.94 0.23
CA MET A 244 35.73 -14.18 1.29
C MET A 244 34.21 -14.25 1.20
N GLY A 245 33.66 -14.30 -0.02
CA GLY A 245 32.24 -14.49 -0.25
C GLY A 245 31.70 -15.83 0.27
N ARG A 246 32.46 -16.92 0.06
CA ARG A 246 32.14 -18.25 0.63
C ARG A 246 32.31 -18.26 2.14
N LEU A 247 33.45 -17.78 2.66
CA LEU A 247 33.71 -17.71 4.10
C LEU A 247 32.60 -16.96 4.89
N LEU A 248 32.08 -15.85 4.36
CA LEU A 248 30.97 -15.15 5.00
C LEU A 248 29.63 -15.91 4.90
N LEU A 249 29.43 -16.69 3.84
CA LEU A 249 28.23 -17.53 3.66
C LEU A 249 28.26 -18.73 4.63
N ASP A 250 29.39 -19.42 4.72
CA ASP A 250 29.61 -20.60 5.58
C ASP A 250 29.49 -20.21 7.07
N LEU A 251 29.91 -18.99 7.43
CA LEU A 251 29.74 -18.40 8.76
C LEU A 251 28.36 -17.73 8.95
N ASN A 252 27.35 -18.09 8.16
CA ASN A 252 25.96 -17.61 8.21
C ASN A 252 25.82 -16.07 8.32
N PHE A 253 26.68 -15.36 7.60
CA PHE A 253 26.79 -13.90 7.58
C PHE A 253 27.08 -13.22 8.93
N ASP A 254 27.74 -13.89 9.88
CA ASP A 254 28.25 -13.30 11.13
C ASP A 254 29.47 -12.38 10.87
N LYS A 255 29.41 -11.09 11.24
CA LYS A 255 30.54 -10.14 11.03
C LYS A 255 31.74 -10.49 11.91
N ALA A 256 31.51 -10.90 13.16
CA ALA A 256 32.57 -11.08 14.14
C ALA A 256 33.37 -12.35 13.82
N LYS A 257 32.69 -13.48 13.60
CA LYS A 257 33.33 -14.74 13.21
C LYS A 257 34.04 -14.64 11.87
N PHE A 258 33.47 -13.91 10.90
CA PHE A 258 34.11 -13.69 9.61
C PHE A 258 35.45 -12.97 9.72
N ILE A 259 35.53 -11.90 10.53
CA ILE A 259 36.79 -11.17 10.71
C ILE A 259 37.84 -12.04 11.41
N SER A 260 37.47 -12.75 12.49
CA SER A 260 38.41 -13.58 13.23
C SER A 260 38.93 -14.80 12.44
N GLN A 261 38.09 -15.46 11.63
CA GLN A 261 38.58 -16.54 10.77
C GLN A 261 39.44 -16.03 9.60
N LEU A 262 39.10 -14.88 9.02
CA LEU A 262 39.90 -14.30 7.94
C LEU A 262 41.32 -13.93 8.40
N GLU A 263 41.45 -13.41 9.63
CA GLU A 263 42.72 -13.13 10.28
C GLU A 263 43.58 -14.40 10.47
N VAL A 264 42.98 -15.50 10.90
CA VAL A 264 43.64 -16.82 11.01
C VAL A 264 44.04 -17.38 9.64
N ILE A 265 43.24 -17.17 8.60
CA ILE A 265 43.57 -17.61 7.22
C ILE A 265 44.76 -16.81 6.66
N ILE A 266 44.77 -15.49 6.82
CA ILE A 266 45.84 -14.62 6.32
C ILE A 266 47.17 -14.90 7.04
N SER A 267 47.15 -14.94 8.37
CA SER A 267 48.35 -15.23 9.19
C SER A 267 48.92 -16.62 8.95
N ARG A 268 48.09 -17.62 8.60
CA ARG A 268 48.57 -18.94 8.15
C ARG A 268 49.16 -18.90 6.74
N LYS A 269 48.52 -18.22 5.78
CA LYS A 269 49.04 -18.07 4.40
C LYS A 269 50.41 -17.37 4.37
N GLN A 270 50.67 -16.42 5.29
CA GLN A 270 51.98 -15.76 5.40
C GLN A 270 53.08 -16.61 6.05
N LYS A 271 52.76 -17.75 6.67
CA LYS A 271 53.74 -18.56 7.43
C LYS A 271 54.35 -19.73 6.65
N TYR A 272 53.96 -19.92 5.38
CA TYR A 272 54.45 -21.00 4.52
C TYR A 272 54.75 -20.49 3.11
N THR A 273 55.96 -19.95 2.93
CA THR A 273 56.57 -19.73 1.61
C THR A 273 58.03 -20.19 1.68
N ILE A 274 58.27 -21.44 1.29
CA ILE A 274 59.62 -21.97 1.03
C ILE A 274 59.80 -21.95 -0.48
N VAL A 275 60.91 -21.38 -0.95
CA VAL A 275 61.24 -21.25 -2.38
C VAL A 275 62.21 -22.36 -2.77
N VAL A 276 62.03 -22.95 -3.96
CA VAL A 276 62.90 -23.98 -4.56
C VAL A 276 63.02 -23.69 -6.05
N ASP A 277 64.12 -23.06 -6.47
CA ASP A 277 64.22 -22.40 -7.78
C ASP A 277 64.58 -23.31 -8.98
N GLN A 278 65.03 -24.54 -8.75
CA GLN A 278 65.57 -25.44 -9.79
C GLN A 278 65.29 -26.92 -9.45
N GLY A 279 64.98 -27.74 -10.45
CA GLY A 279 64.62 -29.14 -10.23
C GLY A 279 64.66 -30.05 -11.46
N TRP A 280 64.62 -31.35 -11.18
CA TRP A 280 64.32 -32.39 -12.17
C TRP A 280 62.82 -32.63 -12.17
N TYR A 281 62.21 -32.68 -13.35
CA TYR A 281 60.77 -32.89 -13.48
C TYR A 281 60.47 -33.88 -14.61
N THR A 282 59.50 -34.76 -14.39
CA THR A 282 58.84 -35.50 -15.47
C THR A 282 58.07 -34.55 -16.39
N LYS A 283 57.72 -35.04 -17.57
CA LYS A 283 56.98 -34.29 -18.59
C LYS A 283 55.68 -33.67 -18.10
N ASP A 284 54.94 -34.37 -17.25
CA ASP A 284 53.62 -33.93 -16.79
C ASP A 284 53.72 -33.13 -15.46
N GLU A 285 54.77 -33.30 -14.65
CA GLU A 285 55.11 -32.35 -13.57
C GLU A 285 55.49 -30.96 -14.12
N MET A 286 56.18 -30.87 -15.26
CA MET A 286 56.42 -29.58 -15.94
C MET A 286 55.11 -28.86 -16.34
N VAL A 287 54.03 -29.60 -16.60
CA VAL A 287 52.71 -29.03 -16.89
C VAL A 287 51.99 -28.62 -15.60
N ASN A 288 52.05 -29.47 -14.57
CA ASN A 288 51.21 -29.35 -13.37
C ASN A 288 51.85 -28.49 -12.26
N GLU A 289 53.14 -28.65 -12.00
CA GLU A 289 53.85 -28.01 -10.89
C GLU A 289 54.48 -26.68 -11.31
N LEU A 290 55.31 -26.69 -12.35
CA LEU A 290 55.89 -25.49 -12.97
C LEU A 290 54.84 -24.64 -13.73
N LYS A 291 53.62 -25.16 -13.90
CA LYS A 291 52.48 -24.47 -14.55
C LYS A 291 52.82 -23.88 -15.93
N TRP A 292 53.68 -24.54 -16.70
CA TRP A 292 54.07 -24.08 -18.03
C TRP A 292 52.88 -24.19 -19.00
N LEU A 293 52.14 -23.08 -19.07
CA LEU A 293 50.78 -22.96 -19.59
C LEU A 293 50.53 -23.63 -20.94
N MET A 294 49.40 -24.34 -21.02
CA MET A 294 48.84 -24.81 -22.28
C MET A 294 48.19 -23.63 -23.02
N LEU A 295 48.83 -23.19 -24.11
CA LEU A 295 48.21 -22.29 -25.07
C LEU A 295 47.28 -23.09 -25.99
N PHE A 296 45.98 -22.85 -25.85
CA PHE A 296 44.97 -23.26 -26.82
C PHE A 296 45.00 -22.30 -28.02
N ASP A 297 44.75 -22.81 -29.22
CA ASP A 297 44.35 -21.97 -30.35
C ASP A 297 42.81 -21.92 -30.48
N VAL A 298 42.33 -21.10 -31.42
CA VAL A 298 40.89 -20.85 -31.65
C VAL A 298 40.14 -22.11 -32.11
N CYS A 299 40.85 -23.17 -32.52
CA CYS A 299 40.28 -24.46 -32.92
C CYS A 299 40.41 -25.56 -31.86
N GLY A 300 40.93 -25.24 -30.66
CA GLY A 300 40.82 -26.10 -29.47
C GLY A 300 41.73 -27.33 -29.44
N SER A 301 42.79 -27.38 -30.25
CA SER A 301 43.77 -28.48 -30.22
C SER A 301 44.96 -28.20 -29.28
N LEU A 302 45.51 -29.25 -28.65
CA LEU A 302 46.42 -29.12 -27.51
C LEU A 302 47.90 -28.96 -27.93
N LEU A 303 48.36 -27.72 -28.10
CA LEU A 303 49.73 -27.42 -28.54
C LEU A 303 50.77 -27.47 -27.40
N ARG A 304 51.34 -28.65 -27.13
CA ARG A 304 52.40 -28.89 -26.11
C ARG A 304 53.77 -28.20 -26.41
N LYS A 305 53.81 -27.05 -27.10
CA LYS A 305 55.04 -26.48 -27.70
C LYS A 305 56.16 -26.15 -26.70
N ARG A 306 55.87 -25.53 -25.54
CA ARG A 306 56.93 -25.14 -24.56
C ARG A 306 57.58 -26.37 -23.91
N VAL A 307 56.77 -27.32 -23.43
CA VAL A 307 57.28 -28.57 -22.82
C VAL A 307 58.03 -29.42 -23.86
N LEU A 308 57.51 -29.59 -25.09
CA LEU A 308 58.22 -30.32 -26.13
C LEU A 308 59.53 -29.65 -26.58
N ALA A 309 59.60 -28.31 -26.56
CA ALA A 309 60.85 -27.59 -26.83
C ALA A 309 61.88 -27.78 -25.70
N ALA A 310 61.45 -27.73 -24.43
CA ALA A 310 62.31 -27.98 -23.28
C ALA A 310 62.82 -29.44 -23.24
N MET A 311 61.93 -30.42 -23.43
CA MET A 311 62.30 -31.83 -23.60
C MET A 311 63.34 -31.98 -24.72
N LYS A 312 63.07 -31.44 -25.92
CA LYS A 312 63.97 -31.57 -27.08
C LYS A 312 65.33 -30.87 -26.89
N TYR A 313 65.39 -29.81 -26.10
CA TYR A 313 66.66 -29.19 -25.68
C TYR A 313 67.44 -30.07 -24.71
N CYS A 314 66.76 -30.68 -23.74
CA CYS A 314 67.39 -31.61 -22.80
C CYS A 314 67.85 -32.89 -23.52
N GLU A 315 67.04 -33.42 -24.44
CA GLU A 315 67.36 -34.57 -25.30
C GLU A 315 68.50 -34.30 -26.29
N SER A 316 68.88 -33.04 -26.55
CA SER A 316 70.11 -32.72 -27.32
C SER A 316 71.37 -32.69 -26.44
N GLN A 317 71.24 -32.81 -25.12
CA GLN A 317 72.33 -32.91 -24.13
C GLN A 317 72.00 -34.02 -23.10
N PRO A 318 71.75 -35.26 -23.55
CA PRO A 318 71.12 -36.29 -22.72
C PRO A 318 71.92 -36.60 -21.45
N ASP A 319 73.25 -36.67 -21.55
CA ASP A 319 74.17 -37.05 -20.45
C ASP A 319 74.20 -36.05 -19.27
N THR A 320 73.56 -34.88 -19.41
CA THR A 320 73.57 -33.80 -18.40
C THR A 320 72.19 -33.25 -18.06
N HIS A 321 71.22 -33.33 -18.99
CA HIS A 321 69.90 -32.71 -18.84
C HIS A 321 68.74 -33.71 -18.89
N VAL A 322 68.99 -35.00 -19.08
CA VAL A 322 67.99 -36.08 -18.98
C VAL A 322 68.49 -37.15 -18.02
N ARG A 323 67.61 -37.66 -17.16
CA ARG A 323 67.88 -38.86 -16.36
C ARG A 323 66.65 -39.76 -16.33
N GLN A 324 66.83 -41.01 -15.93
CA GLN A 324 65.70 -41.82 -15.47
C GLN A 324 65.58 -41.70 -13.95
N ASN A 325 64.36 -41.56 -13.46
CA ASN A 325 64.04 -41.64 -12.04
C ASN A 325 64.31 -43.08 -11.56
N LEU A 326 64.91 -43.22 -10.37
CA LEU A 326 65.35 -44.49 -9.80
C LEU A 326 64.22 -45.37 -9.24
N TYR A 327 63.00 -44.84 -9.09
CA TYR A 327 61.88 -45.51 -8.44
C TYR A 327 60.84 -46.07 -9.42
N ASP A 328 60.56 -45.37 -10.52
CA ASP A 328 59.60 -45.75 -11.56
C ASP A 328 60.21 -45.95 -12.96
N GLY A 329 61.43 -45.44 -13.19
CA GLY A 329 62.11 -45.50 -14.48
C GLY A 329 61.66 -44.43 -15.49
N GLU A 330 60.79 -43.49 -15.13
CA GLU A 330 60.35 -42.41 -16.03
C GLU A 330 61.51 -41.44 -16.34
N LYS A 331 61.43 -40.78 -17.51
CA LYS A 331 62.42 -39.77 -17.89
C LYS A 331 62.09 -38.42 -17.27
N GLU A 332 63.01 -37.94 -16.45
CA GLU A 332 63.04 -36.59 -15.92
C GLU A 332 63.99 -35.70 -16.73
N PHE A 333 63.61 -34.45 -16.87
CA PHE A 333 64.33 -33.42 -17.61
C PHE A 333 64.65 -32.26 -16.66
N TRP A 334 65.87 -31.72 -16.72
CA TRP A 334 66.30 -30.63 -15.83
C TRP A 334 65.70 -29.29 -16.28
N ALA A 335 65.03 -28.58 -15.36
CA ALA A 335 64.40 -27.29 -15.67
C ALA A 335 64.61 -26.23 -14.57
N LYS A 336 64.50 -24.97 -15.00
CA LYS A 336 64.51 -23.76 -14.18
C LYS A 336 63.38 -22.87 -14.66
N GLU A 337 62.73 -22.14 -13.76
CA GLU A 337 61.50 -21.39 -14.09
C GLU A 337 61.78 -20.27 -15.14
N ASP A 338 62.92 -19.59 -15.00
CA ASP A 338 63.38 -18.45 -15.83
C ASP A 338 64.22 -18.83 -17.08
N ALA A 339 63.94 -19.95 -17.73
CA ALA A 339 64.61 -20.29 -18.99
C ALA A 339 64.31 -19.22 -20.09
N PRO A 340 65.32 -18.66 -20.80
CA PRO A 340 65.12 -17.51 -21.69
C PRO A 340 64.13 -17.73 -22.83
N GLN A 341 63.47 -16.65 -23.26
CA GLN A 341 62.57 -16.69 -24.41
C GLN A 341 63.33 -16.98 -25.72
N LEU A 342 62.72 -17.79 -26.59
CA LEU A 342 63.25 -18.05 -27.94
C LEU A 342 63.22 -16.76 -28.79
N PRO A 343 64.16 -16.57 -29.75
CA PRO A 343 64.35 -15.29 -30.43
C PRO A 343 63.09 -14.73 -31.12
N GLU A 344 62.87 -13.42 -30.98
CA GLU A 344 61.68 -12.67 -31.43
C GLU A 344 61.35 -12.83 -32.93
N ASN A 345 62.32 -13.26 -33.73
CA ASN A 345 62.21 -13.48 -35.17
C ASN A 345 61.01 -14.35 -35.58
N CYS A 346 60.54 -15.25 -34.71
CA CYS A 346 59.42 -16.14 -35.00
C CYS A 346 58.02 -15.49 -34.94
N PHE A 347 57.84 -14.32 -34.33
CA PHE A 347 56.50 -13.80 -34.00
C PHE A 347 55.96 -12.68 -34.90
N LYS A 348 56.78 -12.11 -35.79
CA LYS A 348 56.40 -10.99 -36.68
C LYS A 348 55.27 -11.31 -37.69
N GLY A 349 54.91 -12.59 -37.86
CA GLY A 349 53.71 -12.99 -38.61
C GLY A 349 52.42 -12.96 -37.80
N LEU A 350 52.48 -13.12 -36.48
CA LEU A 350 51.30 -13.27 -35.61
C LEU A 350 50.56 -11.94 -35.43
N GLU A 351 51.31 -10.86 -35.22
CA GLU A 351 50.78 -9.50 -35.05
C GLU A 351 50.01 -9.01 -36.30
N LYS A 352 50.47 -9.36 -37.50
CA LYS A 352 49.72 -9.10 -38.75
C LYS A 352 48.44 -9.93 -38.89
N MET A 353 48.36 -11.11 -38.28
CA MET A 353 47.14 -11.91 -38.27
C MET A 353 46.16 -11.44 -37.19
N GLN A 354 46.63 -11.04 -36.01
CA GLN A 354 45.78 -10.46 -34.96
C GLN A 354 45.17 -9.13 -35.39
N ASN A 355 45.95 -8.24 -36.02
CA ASN A 355 45.44 -6.99 -36.57
C ASN A 355 44.50 -7.18 -37.77
N ARG A 356 44.60 -8.31 -38.51
CA ARG A 356 43.57 -8.70 -39.49
C ARG A 356 42.31 -9.23 -38.82
N ALA A 357 42.43 -10.15 -37.87
CA ALA A 357 41.29 -10.72 -37.16
C ALA A 357 40.43 -9.64 -36.48
N ALA A 358 41.04 -8.64 -35.82
CA ALA A 358 40.31 -7.51 -35.24
C ALA A 358 39.65 -6.60 -36.29
N ALA A 359 40.25 -6.45 -37.48
CA ALA A 359 39.66 -5.69 -38.58
C ALA A 359 38.50 -6.46 -39.24
N ASP A 360 38.62 -7.78 -39.39
CA ASP A 360 37.59 -8.66 -39.95
C ASP A 360 36.42 -8.85 -38.97
N GLU A 361 36.68 -8.94 -37.66
CA GLU A 361 35.67 -8.91 -36.60
C GLU A 361 34.90 -7.59 -36.60
N LYS A 362 35.61 -6.44 -36.63
CA LYS A 362 34.96 -5.13 -36.76
C LYS A 362 34.12 -5.05 -38.04
N LYS A 363 34.65 -5.50 -39.17
CA LYS A 363 33.94 -5.51 -40.46
C LYS A 363 32.69 -6.40 -40.43
N ALA A 364 32.72 -7.52 -39.70
CA ALA A 364 31.56 -8.36 -39.48
C ALA A 364 30.49 -7.64 -38.64
N ILE A 365 30.88 -6.92 -37.58
CA ILE A 365 29.97 -6.09 -36.76
C ILE A 365 29.38 -4.94 -37.58
N ASP A 366 30.21 -4.18 -38.31
CA ASP A 366 29.79 -3.08 -39.18
C ASP A 366 28.82 -3.57 -40.29
N THR A 367 28.98 -4.81 -40.75
CA THR A 367 28.05 -5.46 -41.70
C THR A 367 26.75 -5.87 -41.01
N LEU A 368 26.82 -6.50 -39.83
CA LEU A 368 25.64 -6.93 -39.08
C LEU A 368 24.76 -5.74 -38.68
N GLU A 369 25.35 -4.63 -38.25
CA GLU A 369 24.61 -3.39 -37.97
C GLU A 369 23.96 -2.80 -39.23
N LYS A 370 24.59 -2.93 -40.40
CA LYS A 370 24.02 -2.46 -41.67
C LYS A 370 22.82 -3.33 -42.08
N ASP A 371 22.93 -4.65 -41.92
CA ASP A 371 21.87 -5.59 -42.25
C ASP A 371 20.68 -5.48 -41.27
N ILE A 372 20.93 -5.23 -39.98
CA ILE A 372 19.88 -4.93 -38.99
C ILE A 372 19.15 -3.64 -39.36
N ARG A 373 19.86 -2.54 -39.64
CA ARG A 373 19.24 -1.29 -40.08
C ARG A 373 18.46 -1.48 -41.38
N GLY A 374 18.92 -2.33 -42.30
CA GLY A 374 18.21 -2.69 -43.52
C GLY A 374 16.94 -3.50 -43.29
N LEU A 375 16.87 -4.31 -42.22
CA LEU A 375 15.66 -5.03 -41.82
C LEU A 375 14.63 -4.10 -41.19
N ASP A 376 15.06 -3.17 -40.32
CA ASP A 376 14.17 -2.13 -39.77
C ASP A 376 13.60 -1.25 -40.89
N ASP A 377 14.47 -0.83 -41.83
CA ASP A 377 14.11 0.02 -42.97
C ASP A 377 13.21 -0.70 -44.01
N LEU A 378 13.08 -2.03 -43.95
CA LEU A 378 12.11 -2.83 -44.71
C LEU A 378 10.80 -3.08 -43.93
N TYR A 379 10.89 -3.24 -42.61
CA TYR A 379 9.76 -3.39 -41.71
C TYR A 379 8.86 -2.14 -41.74
N ASP A 380 9.45 -0.95 -41.61
CA ASP A 380 8.74 0.34 -41.66
C ASP A 380 8.13 0.64 -43.05
N LYS A 381 8.54 -0.08 -44.10
CA LYS A 381 8.00 0.02 -45.46
C LYS A 381 6.99 -1.09 -45.82
N GLY A 382 6.74 -2.03 -44.91
CA GLY A 382 5.67 -3.03 -45.01
C GLY A 382 5.78 -4.03 -46.17
N GLN A 383 6.99 -4.33 -46.65
CA GLN A 383 7.20 -5.29 -47.75
C GLN A 383 7.47 -6.72 -47.24
N GLU A 384 6.93 -7.74 -47.92
CA GLU A 384 7.18 -9.15 -47.56
C GLU A 384 8.64 -9.57 -47.85
N LEU A 385 9.26 -10.22 -46.87
CA LEU A 385 10.66 -10.62 -46.93
C LEU A 385 10.85 -11.98 -47.63
N VAL A 386 11.31 -11.98 -48.89
CA VAL A 386 11.65 -13.20 -49.64
C VAL A 386 13.15 -13.48 -49.56
N VAL A 387 13.56 -14.31 -48.60
CA VAL A 387 14.98 -14.67 -48.41
C VAL A 387 15.40 -15.82 -49.35
N SER A 388 16.15 -15.50 -50.41
CA SER A 388 16.86 -16.49 -51.22
C SER A 388 18.26 -16.76 -50.65
N SER A 389 18.38 -17.77 -49.78
CA SER A 389 19.68 -18.22 -49.28
C SER A 389 20.49 -18.93 -50.38
N GLY A 390 21.65 -18.36 -50.73
CA GLY A 390 22.60 -18.96 -51.67
C GLY A 390 23.35 -20.14 -51.05
N LEU A 391 22.71 -21.30 -51.00
CA LEU A 391 23.33 -22.59 -50.68
C LEU A 391 22.96 -23.62 -51.74
N GLU A 392 23.88 -23.89 -52.65
CA GLU A 392 23.76 -25.01 -53.59
C GLU A 392 24.12 -26.32 -52.89
N GLY A 393 23.25 -27.33 -53.06
CA GLY A 393 23.37 -28.64 -52.38
C GLY A 393 22.15 -28.94 -51.50
N TYR A 394 21.71 -30.20 -51.51
CA TYR A 394 20.55 -30.72 -50.76
C TYR A 394 19.20 -30.06 -51.08
N GLY A 395 18.65 -30.41 -52.24
CA GLY A 395 17.34 -29.93 -52.68
C GLY A 395 16.16 -30.52 -51.88
N ARG A 396 15.45 -29.64 -51.15
CA ARG A 396 13.98 -29.63 -50.98
C ARG A 396 13.55 -28.22 -50.56
N LYS A 397 12.85 -27.49 -51.43
CA LYS A 397 12.34 -26.14 -51.12
C LYS A 397 11.17 -26.23 -50.13
N ALA A 398 11.31 -25.63 -48.96
CA ALA A 398 10.22 -25.39 -48.02
C ALA A 398 9.95 -23.89 -47.93
N LYS A 399 8.70 -23.47 -48.17
CA LYS A 399 8.29 -22.06 -48.10
C LYS A 399 7.76 -21.77 -46.70
N LEU A 400 8.54 -21.07 -45.87
CA LEU A 400 8.15 -20.69 -44.51
C LEU A 400 7.38 -19.36 -44.53
N THR A 401 6.21 -19.32 -43.88
CA THR A 401 5.43 -18.10 -43.62
C THR A 401 5.58 -17.64 -42.17
N PHE A 402 5.28 -16.37 -41.90
CA PHE A 402 5.50 -15.75 -40.59
C PHE A 402 4.78 -16.47 -39.42
N GLU A 403 3.57 -17.01 -39.67
CA GLU A 403 2.81 -17.78 -38.68
C GLU A 403 3.49 -19.07 -38.20
N MET A 404 4.35 -19.69 -39.04
CA MET A 404 5.10 -20.89 -38.67
C MET A 404 6.24 -20.60 -37.67
N LEU A 405 6.73 -19.36 -37.60
CA LEU A 405 7.77 -18.95 -36.64
C LEU A 405 7.18 -18.69 -35.24
N LEU A 406 5.99 -18.08 -35.17
CA LEU A 406 5.34 -17.74 -33.89
C LEU A 406 4.77 -18.97 -33.16
N SER A 407 4.45 -20.03 -33.89
CA SER A 407 3.77 -21.23 -33.36
C SER A 407 4.71 -22.31 -32.81
N SER A 408 6.04 -22.15 -32.85
CA SER A 408 7.00 -23.11 -32.26
C SER A 408 8.35 -22.50 -31.85
N PRO A 409 8.46 -21.92 -30.63
CA PRO A 409 9.71 -21.34 -30.09
C PRO A 409 10.91 -22.30 -30.01
N GLY A 410 10.67 -23.61 -30.15
CA GLY A 410 11.72 -24.63 -30.14
C GLY A 410 12.49 -24.82 -31.45
N LEU A 411 12.05 -24.26 -32.59
CA LEU A 411 12.70 -24.51 -33.88
C LEU A 411 14.08 -23.83 -33.99
N ILE A 412 14.19 -22.55 -33.65
CA ILE A 412 15.45 -21.78 -33.75
C ILE A 412 16.54 -22.43 -32.86
N GLY A 413 16.19 -22.78 -31.62
CA GLY A 413 17.11 -23.48 -30.72
C GLY A 413 17.52 -24.88 -31.22
N ARG A 414 16.67 -25.58 -31.98
CA ARG A 414 17.03 -26.86 -32.60
C ARG A 414 17.93 -26.69 -33.82
N ALA A 415 17.66 -25.71 -34.69
CA ALA A 415 18.51 -25.42 -35.83
C ALA A 415 19.95 -25.08 -35.41
N ILE A 416 20.10 -24.23 -34.39
CA ILE A 416 21.41 -23.86 -33.82
C ILE A 416 22.11 -25.09 -33.20
N CYS A 417 21.40 -25.88 -32.38
CA CYS A 417 21.96 -27.10 -31.78
C CYS A 417 22.28 -28.21 -32.81
N GLN A 418 21.54 -28.32 -33.91
CA GLN A 418 21.78 -29.35 -34.93
C GLN A 418 22.97 -29.00 -35.84
N SER A 419 23.21 -27.72 -36.12
CA SER A 419 24.48 -27.28 -36.73
C SER A 419 25.68 -27.65 -35.84
N ALA A 420 25.59 -27.35 -34.53
CA ALA A 420 26.63 -27.70 -33.57
C ALA A 420 26.86 -29.22 -33.41
N ALA A 421 25.80 -30.03 -33.53
CA ALA A 421 25.88 -31.49 -33.39
C ALA A 421 26.61 -32.20 -34.56
N SER A 422 26.73 -31.56 -35.72
CA SER A 422 27.39 -32.17 -36.88
C SER A 422 28.92 -32.26 -36.76
N VAL A 423 29.54 -31.34 -35.99
CA VAL A 423 30.99 -31.16 -35.91
C VAL A 423 31.68 -32.13 -34.93
N CYS A 424 30.96 -32.67 -33.94
CA CYS A 424 31.54 -33.48 -32.87
C CYS A 424 30.97 -34.91 -32.79
N SER A 425 31.30 -35.74 -33.80
CA SER A 425 30.92 -37.16 -33.86
C SER A 425 32.11 -38.07 -34.20
N ARG A 426 33.19 -38.04 -33.39
CA ARG A 426 34.31 -38.98 -33.53
C ARG A 426 35.20 -39.18 -32.29
N ALA A 427 34.68 -39.79 -31.22
CA ALA A 427 35.47 -40.45 -30.18
C ALA A 427 34.64 -41.45 -29.34
N THR A 428 34.86 -42.74 -29.56
CA THR A 428 34.42 -43.88 -28.72
C THR A 428 35.42 -44.14 -27.58
N ALA A 429 35.20 -45.02 -26.60
CA ALA A 429 34.03 -45.48 -25.86
C ALA A 429 34.52 -46.49 -24.81
N SER A 430 33.97 -46.49 -23.58
CA SER A 430 34.15 -47.61 -22.64
C SER A 430 33.07 -47.58 -21.55
N GLU A 431 32.27 -48.64 -21.46
CA GLU A 431 31.23 -48.79 -20.46
C GLU A 431 31.73 -49.52 -19.20
N GLN A 432 30.97 -49.38 -18.10
CA GLN A 432 30.88 -50.31 -16.97
C GLN A 432 32.17 -50.78 -16.24
N LYS A 433 32.30 -50.39 -14.97
CA LYS A 433 32.73 -51.33 -13.92
C LYS A 433 32.11 -51.06 -12.55
N ILE A 434 31.23 -51.99 -12.15
CA ILE A 434 31.05 -52.56 -10.80
C ILE A 434 31.05 -51.58 -9.61
N ARG A 435 29.82 -51.25 -9.17
CA ARG A 435 29.23 -51.58 -7.85
C ARG A 435 30.12 -51.68 -6.59
N LEU A 436 29.51 -51.24 -5.48
CA LEU A 436 29.81 -51.56 -4.06
C LEU A 436 31.06 -50.92 -3.44
N LEU A 437 30.85 -50.08 -2.43
CA LEU A 437 30.81 -50.60 -1.06
C LEU A 437 29.80 -49.81 -0.19
N VAL A 438 29.41 -50.41 0.94
CA VAL A 438 28.28 -50.04 1.81
C VAL A 438 28.84 -49.49 3.15
N PRO A 439 28.19 -48.51 3.81
CA PRO A 439 28.88 -47.65 4.78
C PRO A 439 29.15 -48.31 6.14
N LYS A 440 30.25 -47.88 6.77
CA LYS A 440 30.55 -48.06 8.20
C LYS A 440 31.35 -46.87 8.72
N LEU A 441 30.79 -46.13 9.68
CA LEU A 441 31.39 -45.78 10.98
C LEU A 441 30.55 -44.71 11.70
N VAL A 442 29.60 -45.21 12.49
CA VAL A 442 29.19 -44.55 13.74
C VAL A 442 30.05 -45.18 14.84
N SER A 443 30.85 -44.39 15.57
CA SER A 443 31.25 -44.62 16.97
C SER A 443 32.42 -43.71 17.40
N SER A 444 32.47 -43.37 18.69
CA SER A 444 33.67 -42.94 19.47
C SER A 444 34.35 -41.60 19.08
N LEU A 445 34.84 -40.74 19.98
CA LEU A 445 34.62 -40.52 21.43
C LEU A 445 34.18 -39.03 21.60
N GLU A 446 33.49 -38.54 22.63
CA GLU A 446 33.50 -38.79 24.09
C GLU A 446 34.67 -38.12 24.86
N GLU A 447 34.34 -37.62 26.05
CA GLU A 447 35.22 -37.32 27.21
C GLU A 447 36.13 -36.06 27.32
N THR A 448 35.69 -35.15 28.21
CA THR A 448 36.43 -34.61 29.40
C THR A 448 37.29 -33.33 29.38
N SER A 449 37.33 -32.73 30.58
CA SER A 449 38.32 -31.76 31.14
C SER A 449 38.26 -30.30 30.64
N ALA A 450 38.50 -29.28 31.49
CA ALA A 450 38.42 -29.20 32.95
C ALA A 450 38.21 -27.75 33.45
N LYS A 451 37.70 -27.61 34.69
CA LYS A 451 37.87 -26.44 35.59
C LYS A 451 39.34 -26.40 36.10
N PRO A 452 39.90 -25.32 36.72
CA PRO A 452 39.25 -24.57 37.82
C PRO A 452 39.77 -23.14 38.16
N PHE A 453 39.42 -22.68 39.37
CA PHE A 453 40.02 -21.59 40.20
C PHE A 453 39.99 -20.16 39.64
N PHE A 454 39.41 -19.18 40.33
CA PHE A 454 39.84 -18.79 41.70
C PHE A 454 38.70 -18.48 42.70
N ASP A 455 39.08 -18.35 43.97
CA ASP A 455 38.21 -18.20 45.15
C ASP A 455 38.40 -16.83 45.84
N LYS A 456 37.36 -16.32 46.52
CA LYS A 456 37.49 -15.51 47.75
C LYS A 456 36.18 -15.38 48.53
N GLN A 457 36.31 -15.46 49.85
CA GLN A 457 35.24 -15.58 50.85
C GLN A 457 34.87 -14.24 51.53
N VAL A 458 33.84 -14.29 52.40
CA VAL A 458 33.67 -13.67 53.74
C VAL A 458 32.19 -13.26 53.91
N SER A 459 31.36 -14.01 54.66
CA SER A 459 31.00 -13.81 56.09
C SER A 459 30.15 -12.52 56.32
N GLN A 460 29.03 -12.46 57.04
CA GLN A 460 28.34 -13.33 58.04
C GLN A 460 26.80 -12.98 58.01
N THR A 461 25.84 -13.45 58.83
CA THR A 461 25.78 -14.20 60.11
C THR A 461 24.49 -15.09 60.18
N ARG A 462 24.03 -15.49 61.38
CA ARG A 462 22.67 -15.98 61.71
C ARG A 462 22.12 -15.22 62.93
N PRO A 463 20.80 -15.28 63.19
CA PRO A 463 20.36 -15.78 64.50
C PRO A 463 19.46 -17.03 64.41
N LYS A 464 19.12 -17.63 65.57
CA LYS A 464 18.23 -18.79 65.75
C LYS A 464 17.13 -18.46 66.77
N VAL A 465 15.94 -19.07 66.64
CA VAL A 465 14.93 -19.19 67.72
C VAL A 465 14.46 -20.66 67.81
N LYS A 466 13.86 -21.07 68.93
CA LYS A 466 13.54 -22.46 69.33
C LYS A 466 12.00 -22.75 69.39
N PRO A 467 11.54 -24.01 69.62
CA PRO A 467 10.28 -24.50 69.00
C PRO A 467 9.15 -24.99 69.94
N SER A 468 8.04 -25.42 69.32
CA SER A 468 6.98 -26.35 69.81
C SER A 468 5.92 -25.75 70.76
N PRO A 469 4.69 -26.33 70.88
CA PRO A 469 4.39 -27.72 71.23
C PRO A 469 3.61 -28.55 70.16
N LYS A 470 2.91 -29.64 70.56
CA LYS A 470 2.32 -30.69 69.68
C LYS A 470 0.87 -31.08 70.05
N LYS A 471 0.15 -31.66 69.07
CA LYS A 471 -0.97 -32.64 69.21
C LYS A 471 -2.30 -32.07 69.77
N PRO A 472 -3.46 -32.78 69.70
CA PRO A 472 -3.70 -34.22 69.42
C PRO A 472 -4.09 -34.56 67.97
N ALA A 473 -4.42 -35.84 67.74
CA ALA A 473 -4.87 -36.40 66.46
C ALA A 473 -6.25 -37.07 66.65
N ALA A 474 -7.04 -37.17 65.58
CA ALA A 474 -8.32 -37.89 65.57
C ALA A 474 -8.48 -38.70 64.27
N LYS A 475 -8.88 -39.97 64.44
CA LYS A 475 -9.50 -40.93 63.51
C LYS A 475 -9.06 -40.97 62.03
N LYS A 476 -8.58 -42.15 61.62
CA LYS A 476 -8.80 -42.68 60.26
C LYS A 476 -10.30 -42.88 60.04
N ASP A 477 -10.75 -42.71 58.80
CA ASP A 477 -11.79 -43.55 58.19
C ASP A 477 -11.24 -44.04 56.84
N GLU A 478 -11.52 -45.30 56.48
CA GLU A 478 -10.86 -45.97 55.35
C GLU A 478 -11.76 -46.01 54.11
N ASN A 479 -11.62 -45.00 53.25
CA ASN A 479 -11.93 -45.09 51.81
C ASN A 479 -11.33 -43.87 51.08
N GLN A 480 -10.03 -43.93 50.78
CA GLN A 480 -9.34 -42.93 49.98
C GLN A 480 -8.81 -43.58 48.70
N THR A 481 -9.48 -43.30 47.58
CA THR A 481 -8.91 -43.54 46.25
C THR A 481 -7.66 -42.69 46.06
N ASP A 482 -6.69 -43.20 45.30
CA ASP A 482 -5.38 -42.56 45.09
C ASP A 482 -5.53 -41.12 44.57
N THR A 483 -5.44 -40.19 45.51
CA THR A 483 -5.61 -38.77 45.25
C THR A 483 -4.25 -38.23 44.86
N VAL A 484 -3.92 -38.34 43.57
CA VAL A 484 -2.68 -37.81 42.97
C VAL A 484 -2.51 -36.37 43.45
N ALA A 485 -1.46 -36.16 44.25
CA ALA A 485 -1.21 -34.86 44.84
C ALA A 485 -0.85 -33.87 43.73
N VAL A 486 -1.67 -32.83 43.56
CA VAL A 486 -1.38 -31.72 42.64
C VAL A 486 0.06 -31.26 42.88
N PRO A 487 0.93 -31.19 41.86
CA PRO A 487 2.35 -30.89 42.06
C PRO A 487 2.54 -29.63 42.90
N VAL A 488 3.11 -29.79 44.09
CA VAL A 488 3.38 -28.67 45.00
C VAL A 488 4.39 -27.76 44.30
N CYS A 489 3.91 -26.58 43.93
CA CYS A 489 4.66 -25.61 43.13
C CYS A 489 6.04 -25.36 43.75
N THR A 490 7.12 -25.50 42.98
CA THR A 490 8.46 -25.41 43.54
C THR A 490 8.74 -23.97 44.01
N PRO A 491 9.60 -23.78 45.04
CA PRO A 491 9.92 -22.44 45.55
C PRO A 491 10.55 -21.49 44.53
N GLU A 492 10.98 -21.96 43.35
CA GLU A 492 11.42 -21.07 42.27
C GLU A 492 10.26 -20.29 41.62
N CYS A 493 9.05 -20.87 41.55
CA CYS A 493 7.89 -20.23 40.90
C CYS A 493 7.46 -18.92 41.57
N THR A 494 7.69 -18.77 42.87
CA THR A 494 7.41 -17.53 43.61
C THR A 494 8.48 -16.45 43.44
N THR A 495 9.56 -16.70 42.69
CA THR A 495 10.62 -15.70 42.41
C THR A 495 10.33 -14.83 41.18
N VAL A 496 9.44 -15.25 40.28
CA VAL A 496 9.12 -14.53 39.03
C VAL A 496 7.79 -13.79 39.18
N ALA A 497 7.84 -12.55 39.66
CA ALA A 497 6.68 -11.75 40.09
C ALA A 497 5.58 -11.51 39.03
N CYS A 498 5.84 -11.81 37.75
CA CYS A 498 4.89 -11.70 36.64
C CYS A 498 4.19 -13.03 36.28
N ILE A 499 4.51 -14.15 36.95
CA ILE A 499 3.78 -15.43 36.82
C ILE A 499 2.81 -15.56 38.00
N SER A 500 1.53 -15.79 37.70
CA SER A 500 0.47 -15.88 38.71
C SER A 500 -0.40 -17.12 38.49
N TYR A 501 -0.92 -17.69 39.59
CA TYR A 501 -1.67 -18.93 39.58
C TYR A 501 -3.14 -18.69 39.95
N LYS A 502 -4.05 -19.20 39.13
CA LYS A 502 -5.51 -19.22 39.36
C LYS A 502 -6.03 -20.61 39.02
N LEU A 503 -5.50 -21.62 39.70
CA LEU A 503 -5.90 -23.02 39.53
C LEU A 503 -7.32 -23.29 40.07
N PRO A 504 -8.06 -24.26 39.51
CA PRO A 504 -9.26 -24.78 40.14
C PRO A 504 -8.91 -25.60 41.40
N ALA A 505 -9.92 -25.94 42.21
CA ALA A 505 -9.74 -26.88 43.31
C ALA A 505 -9.31 -28.27 42.81
N ALA A 506 -8.55 -29.01 43.62
CA ALA A 506 -8.11 -30.37 43.29
C ALA A 506 -9.31 -31.34 43.13
N GLY A 507 -9.19 -32.31 42.23
CA GLY A 507 -10.18 -33.36 42.02
C GLY A 507 -11.52 -32.92 41.39
N VAL A 508 -11.64 -31.68 40.89
CA VAL A 508 -12.88 -31.26 40.20
C VAL A 508 -12.98 -31.84 38.79
N THR A 509 -14.21 -32.06 38.32
CA THR A 509 -14.48 -32.61 36.98
C THR A 509 -14.04 -31.66 35.85
N PRO A 510 -13.73 -32.15 34.64
CA PRO A 510 -13.29 -31.32 33.52
C PRO A 510 -14.23 -30.15 33.18
N GLY A 511 -15.55 -30.35 33.27
CA GLY A 511 -16.53 -29.27 33.09
C GLY A 511 -16.45 -28.15 34.14
N LYS A 512 -16.02 -28.47 35.37
CA LYS A 512 -15.70 -27.46 36.41
C LYS A 512 -14.37 -26.77 36.13
N VAL A 513 -13.35 -27.49 35.62
CA VAL A 513 -12.08 -26.87 35.16
C VAL A 513 -12.35 -25.86 34.05
N LEU A 514 -13.08 -26.24 33.00
CA LEU A 514 -13.40 -25.36 31.87
C LEU A 514 -14.21 -24.13 32.30
N ARG A 515 -15.22 -24.30 33.18
CA ARG A 515 -16.01 -23.20 33.73
C ARG A 515 -15.16 -22.24 34.57
N HIS A 516 -14.30 -22.78 35.43
CA HIS A 516 -13.37 -21.99 36.24
C HIS A 516 -12.41 -21.18 35.36
N CYS A 517 -11.76 -21.82 34.38
CA CYS A 517 -10.81 -21.15 33.50
C CYS A 517 -11.49 -20.11 32.59
N SER A 518 -12.72 -20.37 32.15
CA SER A 518 -13.56 -19.39 31.46
C SER A 518 -13.82 -18.17 32.35
N MET A 519 -14.27 -18.38 33.59
CA MET A 519 -14.56 -17.32 34.55
C MET A 519 -13.32 -16.48 34.91
N GLN A 520 -12.13 -17.10 35.01
CA GLN A 520 -10.88 -16.36 35.22
C GLN A 520 -10.49 -15.51 34.00
N LEU A 521 -10.74 -15.97 32.77
CA LEU A 521 -10.49 -15.19 31.54
C LEU A 521 -11.54 -14.10 31.33
N GLU A 522 -12.82 -14.38 31.58
CA GLU A 522 -13.90 -13.39 31.61
C GLU A 522 -13.58 -12.28 32.62
N LYS A 523 -13.15 -12.65 33.84
CA LYS A 523 -12.70 -11.69 34.85
C LYS A 523 -11.46 -10.92 34.42
N LEU A 524 -10.46 -11.57 33.80
CA LEU A 524 -9.26 -10.88 33.32
C LEU A 524 -9.59 -9.87 32.20
N LEU A 525 -10.49 -10.23 31.28
CA LEU A 525 -10.96 -9.37 30.19
C LEU A 525 -11.89 -8.25 30.69
N HIS A 526 -12.58 -8.47 31.80
CA HIS A 526 -13.34 -7.44 32.52
C HIS A 526 -12.40 -6.44 33.23
N ASP A 527 -11.53 -6.94 34.11
CA ASP A 527 -10.71 -6.14 35.04
C ASP A 527 -9.49 -5.48 34.38
N LYS A 528 -8.97 -6.02 33.27
CA LYS A 528 -7.80 -5.49 32.53
C LYS A 528 -8.12 -5.16 31.06
N GLY A 529 -9.39 -5.16 30.65
CA GLY A 529 -9.77 -4.91 29.25
C GLY A 529 -9.57 -3.46 28.80
N PRO A 530 -9.06 -3.18 27.58
CA PRO A 530 -8.61 -4.12 26.56
C PRO A 530 -7.17 -4.59 26.82
N LEU A 531 -6.89 -5.85 26.48
CA LEU A 531 -5.57 -6.45 26.59
C LEU A 531 -5.28 -7.37 25.40
N ILE A 532 -4.00 -7.51 25.04
CA ILE A 532 -3.56 -8.56 24.13
C ILE A 532 -3.22 -9.78 24.99
N PHE A 533 -3.87 -10.92 24.73
CA PHE A 533 -3.58 -12.18 25.40
C PHE A 533 -3.20 -13.28 24.40
N LYS A 534 -2.60 -14.33 24.95
CA LYS A 534 -2.31 -15.57 24.25
C LYS A 534 -2.56 -16.72 25.20
N ILE A 535 -3.56 -17.53 24.89
CA ILE A 535 -3.74 -18.85 25.52
C ILE A 535 -2.65 -19.78 24.95
N GLY A 536 -2.07 -20.63 25.79
CA GLY A 536 -0.92 -21.43 25.43
C GLY A 536 -0.52 -22.41 26.53
N TYR A 537 -0.31 -23.69 26.22
CA TYR A 537 0.28 -24.64 27.19
C TYR A 537 1.82 -24.64 27.17
N THR A 538 2.40 -25.14 28.26
CA THR A 538 3.85 -25.35 28.41
C THR A 538 4.15 -26.36 29.51
N HIS A 539 5.29 -27.04 29.42
CA HIS A 539 5.80 -27.94 30.47
C HIS A 539 6.48 -27.17 31.62
N ASP A 540 6.93 -25.94 31.37
CA ASP A 540 7.60 -25.07 32.35
C ASP A 540 7.21 -23.61 32.08
N ALA A 541 6.53 -22.99 33.05
CA ALA A 541 6.11 -21.59 33.00
C ALA A 541 7.28 -20.61 33.14
N ILE A 542 8.25 -20.90 34.01
CA ILE A 542 9.44 -20.07 34.23
C ILE A 542 10.27 -20.03 32.96
N TRP A 543 10.58 -21.20 32.38
CA TRP A 543 11.32 -21.30 31.12
C TRP A 543 10.56 -20.63 29.98
N ARG A 544 9.24 -20.86 29.84
CA ARG A 544 8.40 -20.20 28.82
C ARG A 544 8.40 -18.68 28.94
N TRP A 545 8.51 -18.14 30.15
CA TRP A 545 8.59 -16.70 30.35
C TRP A 545 9.99 -16.13 30.10
N THR A 546 11.03 -16.79 30.64
CA THR A 546 12.39 -16.24 30.79
C THR A 546 13.40 -16.68 29.72
N ASN A 547 13.06 -17.64 28.86
CA ASN A 547 14.00 -18.18 27.87
C ASN A 547 14.56 -17.07 26.93
N THR A 548 15.88 -17.00 26.78
CA THR A 548 16.56 -15.92 26.02
C THR A 548 16.30 -15.90 24.52
N LEU A 549 15.64 -16.92 23.95
CA LEU A 549 15.37 -17.07 22.51
C LEU A 549 13.87 -17.12 22.17
N TYR A 550 13.04 -17.63 23.07
CA TYR A 550 11.60 -17.84 22.89
C TYR A 550 10.73 -17.35 24.06
N GLY A 551 11.34 -16.73 25.07
CA GLY A 551 10.67 -16.29 26.30
C GLY A 551 9.83 -15.04 26.09
N TYR A 552 8.63 -15.03 26.67
CA TYR A 552 7.69 -13.93 26.50
C TYR A 552 8.21 -12.58 27.04
N ILE A 553 9.13 -12.57 28.02
CA ILE A 553 9.80 -11.36 28.51
C ILE A 553 10.71 -10.68 27.47
N HIS A 554 11.01 -11.36 26.35
CA HIS A 554 11.83 -10.85 25.25
C HIS A 554 11.06 -10.77 23.91
N ASP A 555 9.75 -11.03 23.91
CA ASP A 555 8.91 -10.96 22.72
C ASP A 555 8.68 -9.49 22.30
N ALA A 556 8.57 -9.26 20.99
CA ALA A 556 8.29 -7.95 20.42
C ALA A 556 6.85 -7.46 20.67
N ASP A 557 5.95 -8.34 21.14
CA ASP A 557 4.61 -7.99 21.64
C ASP A 557 4.62 -7.45 23.09
N GLY A 558 5.69 -7.63 23.87
CA GLY A 558 5.88 -6.97 25.17
C GLY A 558 4.97 -7.46 26.30
N TRP A 559 4.83 -8.78 26.47
CA TRP A 559 3.97 -9.41 27.47
C TRP A 559 4.33 -9.01 28.91
N THR A 560 3.32 -8.67 29.74
CA THR A 560 3.50 -8.19 31.12
C THR A 560 3.25 -9.26 32.19
N ASP A 561 2.27 -10.13 31.97
CA ASP A 561 1.78 -11.14 32.92
C ASP A 561 1.68 -12.52 32.26
N MET A 562 1.86 -13.58 33.06
CA MET A 562 1.46 -14.95 32.73
C MET A 562 0.47 -15.46 33.78
N LEU A 563 -0.64 -16.05 33.32
CA LEU A 563 -1.71 -16.57 34.17
C LEU A 563 -1.83 -18.09 33.99
N ILE A 564 -1.46 -18.85 35.02
CA ILE A 564 -1.59 -20.31 35.04
C ILE A 564 -3.00 -20.66 35.54
N LEU A 565 -3.88 -20.99 34.58
CA LEU A 565 -5.29 -21.33 34.80
C LEU A 565 -5.49 -22.78 35.24
N TYR A 566 -4.62 -23.69 34.80
CA TYR A 566 -4.71 -25.12 35.05
C TYR A 566 -3.30 -25.75 35.02
N ALA A 567 -3.12 -26.83 35.78
CA ALA A 567 -1.90 -27.60 35.88
C ALA A 567 -2.22 -29.06 36.23
N THR A 568 -1.49 -29.99 35.63
CA THR A 568 -1.64 -31.45 35.75
C THR A 568 -0.33 -32.11 35.29
N ASP A 569 -0.17 -33.41 35.52
CA ASP A 569 0.99 -34.22 35.12
C ASP A 569 0.88 -34.77 33.68
N GLU A 570 -0.32 -34.80 33.10
CA GLU A 570 -0.59 -35.30 31.74
C GLU A 570 -0.83 -34.18 30.69
N PRO A 571 -0.44 -34.37 29.41
CA PRO A 571 -0.40 -33.29 28.41
C PRO A 571 -1.71 -33.08 27.63
N TYR A 572 -2.69 -33.98 27.73
CA TYR A 572 -3.87 -34.01 26.88
C TYR A 572 -4.96 -33.06 27.36
N SER A 573 -5.33 -33.05 28.65
CA SER A 573 -6.37 -32.12 29.12
C SER A 573 -5.95 -30.64 29.10
N PRO A 574 -4.67 -30.25 29.30
CA PRO A 574 -4.21 -28.88 29.01
C PRO A 574 -4.35 -28.51 27.54
N GLY A 575 -4.13 -29.45 26.60
CA GLY A 575 -4.30 -29.22 25.17
C GLY A 575 -5.78 -29.10 24.75
N MET A 576 -6.66 -29.92 25.32
CA MET A 576 -8.11 -29.80 25.14
C MET A 576 -8.64 -28.48 25.74
N LEU A 577 -8.17 -28.11 26.93
CA LEU A 577 -8.52 -26.85 27.57
C LEU A 577 -7.99 -25.63 26.79
N GLU A 578 -6.76 -25.69 26.28
CA GLU A 578 -6.22 -24.69 25.36
C GLU A 578 -7.13 -24.52 24.14
N ALA A 579 -7.53 -25.62 23.48
CA ALA A 579 -8.43 -25.58 22.34
C ALA A 579 -9.80 -24.96 22.70
N CYS A 580 -10.47 -25.42 23.75
CA CYS A 580 -11.78 -24.90 24.15
C CYS A 580 -11.74 -23.42 24.58
N LEU A 581 -10.67 -22.96 25.22
CA LEU A 581 -10.53 -21.56 25.59
C LEU A 581 -10.12 -20.69 24.39
N ILE A 582 -9.29 -21.20 23.46
CA ILE A 582 -8.99 -20.50 22.21
C ILE A 582 -10.27 -20.34 21.37
N ASP A 583 -11.09 -21.38 21.27
CA ASP A 583 -12.36 -21.34 20.55
C ASP A 583 -13.33 -20.32 21.18
N LYS A 584 -13.59 -20.42 22.49
CA LYS A 584 -14.48 -19.52 23.22
C LYS A 584 -14.04 -18.05 23.21
N PHE A 585 -12.74 -17.77 23.30
CA PHE A 585 -12.19 -16.42 23.42
C PHE A 585 -11.49 -15.92 22.14
N ALA A 586 -11.59 -16.63 21.03
CA ALA A 586 -11.18 -16.09 19.74
C ALA A 586 -12.08 -14.91 19.35
N ILE A 587 -11.47 -13.87 18.78
CA ILE A 587 -12.24 -12.89 18.01
C ILE A 587 -12.80 -13.65 16.80
N GLN A 588 -14.12 -13.87 16.78
CA GLN A 588 -14.84 -14.37 15.61
C GLN A 588 -14.76 -13.30 14.52
N LEU A 589 -13.85 -13.51 13.58
CA LEU A 589 -13.67 -12.64 12.42
C LEU A 589 -14.41 -13.27 11.25
N SER A 590 -15.25 -12.48 10.57
CA SER A 590 -15.89 -12.92 9.33
C SER A 590 -14.79 -13.21 8.29
N MET A 591 -14.76 -14.43 7.76
CA MET A 591 -13.77 -14.87 6.78
C MET A 591 -14.31 -14.73 5.36
N LEU A 592 -13.47 -14.28 4.43
CA LEU A 592 -13.84 -14.05 3.03
C LEU A 592 -12.83 -14.70 2.09
N GLY A 593 -13.33 -15.35 1.03
CA GLY A 593 -12.55 -16.22 0.14
C GLY A 593 -12.54 -17.69 0.61
N GLU A 594 -12.18 -18.59 -0.30
CA GLU A 594 -12.24 -20.04 -0.07
C GLU A 594 -10.90 -20.63 0.41
N ASN A 595 -10.95 -21.65 1.27
CA ASN A 595 -9.82 -22.52 1.62
C ASN A 595 -8.55 -21.73 2.01
N ASP A 596 -7.38 -22.07 1.44
CA ASP A 596 -6.08 -21.39 1.63
C ASP A 596 -6.05 -19.89 1.22
N LEU A 597 -7.11 -19.39 0.59
CA LEU A 597 -7.25 -17.99 0.20
C LEU A 597 -8.17 -17.20 1.13
N ALA A 598 -8.82 -17.84 2.10
CA ALA A 598 -9.68 -17.20 3.09
C ALA A 598 -8.89 -16.21 3.98
N PHE A 599 -9.42 -15.00 4.17
CA PHE A 599 -8.84 -14.00 5.08
C PHE A 599 -9.94 -13.24 5.85
N PRO A 600 -9.63 -12.73 7.05
CA PRO A 600 -10.60 -12.00 7.85
C PRO A 600 -10.89 -10.59 7.33
N ILE A 601 -12.15 -10.18 7.48
CA ILE A 601 -12.68 -8.83 7.36
C ILE A 601 -13.38 -8.41 8.67
N LEU A 602 -13.69 -7.11 8.79
CA LEU A 602 -14.60 -6.57 9.80
C LEU A 602 -15.81 -5.99 9.08
N LYS A 603 -17.02 -6.43 9.42
CA LYS A 603 -18.26 -6.02 8.74
C LYS A 603 -18.67 -4.60 9.10
N LEU A 604 -19.45 -3.94 8.23
CA LEU A 604 -19.99 -2.60 8.54
C LEU A 604 -21.04 -2.70 9.65
N ARG A 605 -21.83 -3.77 9.69
CA ARG A 605 -22.82 -4.00 10.76
C ARG A 605 -22.18 -4.12 12.14
N ASP A 606 -21.05 -4.82 12.26
CA ASP A 606 -20.32 -4.97 13.53
C ASP A 606 -19.85 -3.60 14.06
N TRP A 607 -19.38 -2.72 13.15
CA TRP A 607 -19.04 -1.34 13.48
C TRP A 607 -20.24 -0.50 13.87
N GLY A 608 -21.34 -0.60 13.12
CA GLY A 608 -22.58 0.11 13.44
C GLY A 608 -23.09 -0.27 14.83
N GLN A 609 -23.13 -1.57 15.12
CA GLN A 609 -23.55 -2.11 16.41
C GLN A 609 -22.62 -1.65 17.55
N PHE A 610 -21.29 -1.69 17.34
CA PHE A 610 -20.32 -1.14 18.30
C PHE A 610 -20.55 0.36 18.56
N LEU A 611 -20.83 1.15 17.52
CA LEU A 611 -21.08 2.59 17.66
C LEU A 611 -22.42 2.86 18.36
N ALA A 612 -23.46 2.07 18.11
CA ALA A 612 -24.73 2.14 18.83
C ALA A 612 -24.55 1.77 20.31
N ASP A 613 -23.98 0.59 20.62
CA ASP A 613 -23.81 0.07 21.99
C ASP A 613 -22.75 0.80 22.83
N LYS A 614 -22.07 1.79 22.24
CA LYS A 614 -21.15 2.71 22.93
C LYS A 614 -21.60 4.17 22.83
N HIS A 615 -22.83 4.43 22.39
CA HIS A 615 -23.42 5.78 22.19
C HIS A 615 -22.55 6.70 21.30
N CYS A 616 -21.76 6.13 20.39
CA CYS A 616 -20.75 6.80 19.57
C CYS A 616 -21.25 7.20 18.16
N LEU A 617 -22.53 6.98 17.83
CA LEU A 617 -23.13 7.42 16.54
C LEU A 617 -22.95 8.93 16.30
N HIS A 618 -22.96 9.74 17.36
CA HIS A 618 -22.70 11.18 17.33
C HIS A 618 -21.37 11.60 16.67
N LEU A 619 -20.39 10.70 16.59
CA LEU A 619 -19.13 10.93 15.87
C LEU A 619 -19.34 11.03 14.36
N LEU A 620 -20.34 10.32 13.82
CA LEU A 620 -20.65 10.23 12.40
C LEU A 620 -21.24 11.53 11.83
N VAL A 621 -21.86 12.35 12.68
CA VAL A 621 -22.29 13.73 12.38
C VAL A 621 -21.31 14.78 12.90
N GLY A 622 -20.12 14.38 13.37
CA GLY A 622 -19.08 15.31 13.78
C GLY A 622 -19.33 16.06 15.09
N LEU A 623 -20.16 15.52 15.99
CA LEU A 623 -20.28 16.02 17.35
C LEU A 623 -19.11 15.53 18.23
N ALA A 624 -19.12 15.89 19.50
CA ALA A 624 -18.07 15.51 20.47
C ALA A 624 -18.64 14.92 21.78
N LYS A 625 -19.96 14.79 21.84
CA LYS A 625 -20.79 14.13 22.85
C LYS A 625 -22.09 13.68 22.15
N PRO A 626 -22.81 12.68 22.69
CA PRO A 626 -24.17 12.35 22.24
C PRO A 626 -25.13 13.52 22.41
N ASP A 627 -26.03 13.71 21.45
CA ASP A 627 -27.11 14.70 21.41
C ASP A 627 -28.11 14.24 20.34
N LEU A 628 -28.89 13.19 20.63
CA LEU A 628 -29.71 12.46 19.66
C LEU A 628 -30.61 13.39 18.82
N LYS A 629 -31.21 14.42 19.44
CA LYS A 629 -32.06 15.35 18.70
C LYS A 629 -31.25 16.21 17.72
N ARG A 630 -30.04 16.62 18.08
CA ARG A 630 -29.13 17.32 17.16
C ARG A 630 -28.56 16.41 16.09
N GLU A 631 -28.26 15.16 16.41
CA GLU A 631 -27.84 14.13 15.45
C GLU A 631 -28.92 13.98 14.36
N GLN A 632 -30.17 13.78 14.77
CA GLN A 632 -31.33 13.72 13.87
C GLN A 632 -31.49 14.96 13.00
N ASN A 633 -31.42 16.15 13.61
CA ASN A 633 -31.57 17.42 12.89
C ASN A 633 -30.43 17.66 11.88
N ILE A 634 -29.23 17.14 12.14
CA ILE A 634 -28.08 17.24 11.22
C ILE A 634 -28.25 16.27 10.03
N CYS A 635 -28.70 15.04 10.26
CA CYS A 635 -28.99 14.09 9.17
C CYS A 635 -30.15 14.59 8.28
N GLU A 636 -31.23 15.12 8.88
CA GLU A 636 -32.37 15.68 8.14
C GLU A 636 -31.93 16.86 7.23
N GLU A 637 -31.12 17.79 7.74
CA GLU A 637 -30.55 18.91 6.95
C GLU A 637 -29.55 18.43 5.88
N PHE A 638 -28.76 17.37 6.15
CA PHE A 638 -27.90 16.75 5.12
C PHE A 638 -28.76 16.25 3.95
N TRP A 639 -29.81 15.48 4.22
CA TRP A 639 -30.67 14.91 3.17
C TRP A 639 -31.48 15.96 2.42
N ALA A 640 -31.91 17.03 3.11
CA ALA A 640 -32.58 18.17 2.51
C ALA A 640 -31.67 18.95 1.54
N LYS A 641 -30.36 19.07 1.81
CA LYS A 641 -29.40 19.66 0.87
C LYS A 641 -29.00 18.71 -0.25
N HIS A 642 -28.74 17.44 0.08
CA HIS A 642 -28.43 16.41 -0.92
C HIS A 642 -29.54 16.27 -1.97
N LYS A 643 -30.82 16.40 -1.59
CA LYS A 643 -31.96 16.30 -2.52
C LYS A 643 -31.98 17.40 -3.58
N LYS A 644 -31.39 18.56 -3.28
CA LYS A 644 -31.28 19.67 -4.24
C LYS A 644 -30.17 19.46 -5.26
N LEU A 645 -29.17 18.63 -4.95
CA LEU A 645 -28.10 18.24 -5.88
C LEU A 645 -28.47 17.01 -6.71
N TYR A 646 -29.07 16.00 -6.07
CA TYR A 646 -29.39 14.71 -6.66
C TYR A 646 -30.86 14.35 -6.39
N PRO A 647 -31.84 15.03 -7.00
CA PRO A 647 -33.26 14.79 -6.74
C PRO A 647 -33.70 13.37 -7.12
N ASP A 648 -33.11 12.81 -8.19
CA ASP A 648 -33.46 11.52 -8.79
C ASP A 648 -32.66 10.32 -8.20
N HIS A 649 -32.10 10.50 -7.00
CA HIS A 649 -31.33 9.46 -6.30
C HIS A 649 -32.27 8.49 -5.59
N GLU A 650 -32.06 7.17 -5.73
CA GLU A 650 -33.01 6.12 -5.27
C GLU A 650 -33.42 6.23 -3.79
N ILE A 651 -32.53 6.78 -2.95
CA ILE A 651 -32.78 7.01 -1.52
C ILE A 651 -34.04 7.86 -1.25
N TYR A 652 -34.45 8.72 -2.19
CA TYR A 652 -35.67 9.53 -2.05
C TYR A 652 -36.95 8.74 -2.31
N GLU A 653 -36.90 7.66 -3.10
CA GLU A 653 -37.99 6.69 -3.19
C GLU A 653 -38.13 5.95 -1.85
N ARG A 654 -37.01 5.52 -1.27
CA ARG A 654 -36.97 4.82 0.03
C ARG A 654 -37.49 5.68 1.19
N PHE A 655 -37.14 6.96 1.23
CA PHE A 655 -37.69 7.93 2.19
C PHE A 655 -39.19 8.18 1.95
N ALA A 656 -39.64 8.32 0.69
CA ALA A 656 -41.06 8.53 0.38
C ALA A 656 -41.94 7.32 0.72
N GLN A 657 -41.39 6.11 0.63
CA GLN A 657 -42.02 4.86 1.06
C GLN A 657 -42.04 4.66 2.59
N GLY A 658 -41.36 5.52 3.36
CA GLY A 658 -41.19 5.35 4.81
C GLY A 658 -40.28 4.19 5.23
N SER A 659 -39.62 3.54 4.27
CA SER A 659 -38.71 2.40 4.49
C SER A 659 -37.39 2.81 5.15
N LEU A 660 -36.97 4.07 4.96
CA LEU A 660 -35.82 4.71 5.60
C LEU A 660 -36.26 5.99 6.30
N ASP A 661 -35.54 6.38 7.36
CA ASP A 661 -35.77 7.65 8.05
C ASP A 661 -34.60 8.63 7.82
N PRO A 662 -34.79 9.79 7.16
CA PRO A 662 -33.70 10.74 6.92
C PRO A 662 -33.11 11.31 8.22
N LYS A 663 -33.81 11.25 9.35
CA LYS A 663 -33.25 11.64 10.66
C LYS A 663 -32.25 10.62 11.20
N LEU A 664 -32.33 9.37 10.76
CA LEU A 664 -31.54 8.26 11.30
C LEU A 664 -30.68 7.60 10.23
N THR A 665 -30.69 8.15 9.00
CA THR A 665 -29.87 7.72 7.86
C THR A 665 -28.54 8.48 7.79
N TYR A 666 -27.42 7.76 7.96
CA TYR A 666 -26.07 8.34 7.94
C TYR A 666 -25.38 8.16 6.56
N PRO A 667 -24.75 9.22 6.00
CA PRO A 667 -24.05 9.14 4.71
C PRO A 667 -22.60 8.67 4.84
N PHE A 668 -22.29 7.51 4.25
CA PHE A 668 -20.96 6.88 4.30
C PHE A 668 -20.20 6.94 2.98
N VAL A 669 -18.91 6.60 3.01
CA VAL A 669 -17.99 6.45 1.87
C VAL A 669 -17.17 5.17 2.06
N TYR A 670 -16.79 4.50 0.97
CA TYR A 670 -15.78 3.44 1.01
C TYR A 670 -14.50 3.90 0.33
N HIS A 671 -13.38 3.74 1.04
CA HIS A 671 -12.05 4.01 0.53
C HIS A 671 -11.23 2.72 0.49
N GLY A 672 -10.38 2.55 -0.52
CA GLY A 672 -9.44 1.44 -0.63
C GLY A 672 -8.16 1.82 -1.39
N ASP A 673 -6.99 1.63 -0.77
CA ASP A 673 -5.69 2.00 -1.36
C ASP A 673 -4.55 1.01 -1.01
N GLU A 674 -3.50 0.99 -1.85
CA GLU A 674 -2.35 0.08 -1.79
C GLU A 674 -1.19 0.62 -0.92
N GLY A 675 -1.31 0.39 0.39
CA GLY A 675 -0.24 0.59 1.36
C GLY A 675 0.99 -0.31 1.18
N ARG A 676 2.01 -0.13 2.04
CA ARG A 676 3.32 -0.83 1.94
C ARG A 676 3.66 -1.66 3.17
N GLY A 677 3.41 -2.96 3.10
CA GLY A 677 3.72 -3.96 4.13
C GLY A 677 5.19 -4.37 4.23
N ARG A 678 5.44 -5.51 4.87
CA ARG A 678 6.79 -6.06 5.15
C ARG A 678 7.63 -6.20 3.87
N ARG A 679 8.93 -5.90 3.92
CA ARG A 679 9.83 -5.83 2.74
C ARG A 679 9.37 -4.89 1.60
N ARG A 680 8.46 -3.94 1.88
CA ARG A 680 7.78 -3.09 0.87
C ARG A 680 6.86 -3.88 -0.08
N THR A 681 6.44 -5.11 0.26
CA THR A 681 5.37 -5.78 -0.48
C THR A 681 4.08 -4.97 -0.33
N PRO A 682 3.35 -4.68 -1.40
CA PRO A 682 2.14 -3.88 -1.27
C PRO A 682 0.99 -4.59 -0.55
N PHE A 683 0.05 -3.81 -0.04
CA PHE A 683 -0.92 -4.22 0.98
C PHE A 683 -2.17 -3.33 0.91
N LEU A 684 -3.27 -3.85 0.38
CA LEU A 684 -4.54 -3.14 0.27
C LEU A 684 -5.13 -2.90 1.66
N VAL A 685 -5.59 -1.69 1.92
CA VAL A 685 -6.34 -1.32 3.12
C VAL A 685 -7.66 -0.73 2.66
N GLY A 686 -8.77 -1.30 3.11
CA GLY A 686 -10.12 -0.84 2.80
C GLY A 686 -10.86 -0.39 4.06
N ASN A 687 -11.59 0.71 4.00
CA ASN A 687 -12.26 1.32 5.14
C ASN A 687 -13.54 2.08 4.79
N PHE A 688 -14.50 2.07 5.71
CA PHE A 688 -15.70 2.91 5.67
C PHE A 688 -15.49 4.20 6.48
N HIS A 689 -16.13 5.30 6.10
CA HIS A 689 -16.22 6.51 6.95
C HIS A 689 -17.43 7.38 6.60
N SER A 690 -17.89 8.20 7.55
CA SER A 690 -18.89 9.24 7.26
C SER A 690 -18.29 10.37 6.43
N LEU A 691 -19.11 11.00 5.56
CA LEU A 691 -18.79 12.29 4.93
C LEU A 691 -18.71 13.42 5.96
N MET A 692 -19.54 13.35 6.99
CA MET A 692 -19.62 14.34 8.07
C MET A 692 -18.58 14.05 9.15
N GLY A 693 -18.16 15.12 9.83
CA GLY A 693 -17.16 15.06 10.88
C GLY A 693 -16.88 16.43 11.48
N LYS A 694 -15.78 16.57 12.22
CA LYS A 694 -15.61 17.74 13.09
C LYS A 694 -15.29 19.07 12.40
N GLY A 695 -14.95 19.05 11.11
CA GLY A 695 -14.44 20.18 10.35
C GLY A 695 -12.94 20.13 10.14
N THR A 696 -12.41 21.15 9.46
CA THR A 696 -10.97 21.32 9.21
C THR A 696 -10.26 22.02 10.39
N GLN A 697 -8.95 22.21 10.28
CA GLN A 697 -8.19 23.04 11.21
C GLN A 697 -8.56 24.53 11.12
N GLU A 698 -8.81 25.06 9.91
CA GLU A 698 -9.23 26.46 9.68
C GLU A 698 -10.58 26.80 10.31
N GLN A 699 -11.42 25.78 10.51
CA GLN A 699 -12.72 25.89 11.18
C GLN A 699 -12.65 25.72 12.70
N CYS A 700 -11.45 25.69 13.28
CA CYS A 700 -11.25 25.70 14.72
C CYS A 700 -11.50 27.09 15.31
N GLY A 701 -12.02 27.16 16.55
CA GLY A 701 -12.32 28.43 17.24
C GLY A 701 -13.56 29.17 16.72
N GLN A 702 -13.92 29.03 15.44
CA GLN A 702 -15.12 29.63 14.85
C GLN A 702 -16.41 29.27 15.62
N PRO A 703 -17.41 30.17 15.65
CA PRO A 703 -18.73 29.88 16.19
C PRO A 703 -19.30 28.57 15.65
N ARG A 704 -20.00 27.83 16.51
CA ARG A 704 -20.53 26.51 16.20
C ARG A 704 -22.02 26.63 15.92
N PRO A 705 -22.48 26.65 14.64
CA PRO A 705 -23.90 26.58 14.36
C PRO A 705 -24.51 25.30 14.96
N TYR A 706 -25.81 25.34 15.25
CA TYR A 706 -26.51 24.19 15.82
C TYR A 706 -26.45 23.00 14.85
N LEU A 707 -26.92 23.20 13.61
CA LEU A 707 -26.71 22.28 12.50
C LEU A 707 -25.26 22.40 12.01
N LYS A 708 -24.53 21.28 11.94
CA LYS A 708 -23.07 21.26 11.74
C LYS A 708 -22.66 20.31 10.62
N LEU A 709 -22.96 20.69 9.38
CA LEU A 709 -22.55 19.95 8.18
C LEU A 709 -21.07 20.20 7.86
N ARG A 710 -20.16 19.67 8.69
CA ARG A 710 -18.70 19.83 8.55
C ARG A 710 -18.01 18.56 8.06
N MET A 711 -16.89 18.74 7.36
CA MET A 711 -16.12 17.66 6.74
C MET A 711 -15.30 16.83 7.74
N ASN A 712 -14.97 15.59 7.37
CA ASN A 712 -14.33 14.60 8.25
C ASN A 712 -12.78 14.64 8.27
N PHE A 713 -12.22 15.79 8.70
CA PHE A 713 -10.78 16.11 8.70
C PHE A 713 -10.12 16.27 10.08
N ARG A 714 -10.78 15.83 11.16
CA ARG A 714 -10.28 16.03 12.54
C ARG A 714 -10.46 14.78 13.40
N ASP A 715 -9.81 14.81 14.57
CA ASP A 715 -9.49 13.67 15.43
C ASP A 715 -8.54 12.65 14.76
N SER A 716 -8.33 11.51 15.41
CA SER A 716 -7.49 10.43 14.88
C SER A 716 -8.19 9.67 13.76
N SER A 717 -7.45 9.38 12.69
CA SER A 717 -7.86 8.45 11.63
C SER A 717 -8.38 7.11 12.17
N LEU A 718 -7.83 6.63 13.29
CA LEU A 718 -8.26 5.41 14.01
C LEU A 718 -9.64 5.48 14.68
N VAL A 719 -10.31 6.64 14.67
CA VAL A 719 -11.66 6.83 15.20
C VAL A 719 -12.63 7.29 14.11
N THR A 720 -12.15 7.97 13.07
CA THR A 720 -12.99 8.45 11.96
C THR A 720 -13.03 7.51 10.75
N ARG A 721 -12.14 6.52 10.67
CA ARG A 721 -12.09 5.48 9.62
C ARG A 721 -12.26 4.09 10.24
N LEU A 722 -13.27 3.37 9.76
CA LEU A 722 -13.69 2.05 10.22
C LEU A 722 -13.06 1.00 9.29
N LEU A 723 -12.08 0.22 9.78
CA LEU A 723 -11.39 -0.76 8.95
C LEU A 723 -12.37 -1.84 8.46
N HIS A 724 -12.40 -2.12 7.15
CA HIS A 724 -13.11 -3.26 6.55
C HIS A 724 -12.14 -4.43 6.30
N CYS A 725 -11.03 -4.17 5.59
CA CYS A 725 -10.09 -5.21 5.19
C CYS A 725 -8.63 -4.72 5.15
N ALA A 726 -7.69 -5.67 5.29
CA ALA A 726 -6.26 -5.40 5.35
C ALA A 726 -5.48 -6.53 4.64
N VAL A 727 -5.35 -6.47 3.31
CA VAL A 727 -5.15 -7.63 2.43
C VAL A 727 -3.82 -7.58 1.67
N PRO A 728 -2.88 -8.53 1.89
CA PRO A 728 -1.63 -8.62 1.14
C PRO A 728 -1.81 -8.81 -0.37
N LYS A 729 -0.90 -8.22 -1.17
CA LYS A 729 -0.95 -8.26 -2.65
C LYS A 729 -1.11 -9.65 -3.27
N LYS A 730 -0.59 -10.71 -2.64
CA LYS A 730 -0.75 -12.10 -3.10
C LYS A 730 -2.23 -12.53 -3.24
N LEU A 731 -3.11 -11.99 -2.39
CA LEU A 731 -4.54 -12.30 -2.39
C LEU A 731 -5.30 -11.33 -3.31
N HIS A 732 -5.23 -10.02 -3.05
CA HIS A 732 -6.05 -9.05 -3.79
C HIS A 732 -5.71 -8.87 -5.28
N GLN A 733 -4.58 -9.42 -5.77
CA GLN A 733 -4.31 -9.50 -7.22
C GLN A 733 -5.12 -10.58 -7.95
N GLN A 734 -5.82 -11.46 -7.23
CA GLN A 734 -6.68 -12.48 -7.81
C GLN A 734 -8.08 -11.88 -8.00
N SER A 735 -8.60 -11.83 -9.24
CA SER A 735 -9.87 -11.14 -9.53
C SER A 735 -10.99 -11.58 -8.58
N HIS A 736 -11.23 -12.89 -8.43
CA HIS A 736 -12.27 -13.41 -7.55
C HIS A 736 -12.17 -12.95 -6.08
N ILE A 737 -10.96 -12.67 -5.57
CA ILE A 737 -10.76 -12.09 -4.23
C ILE A 737 -11.13 -10.60 -4.19
N PHE A 738 -10.82 -9.86 -5.25
CA PHE A 738 -11.22 -8.45 -5.37
C PHE A 738 -12.72 -8.30 -5.66
N ASP A 739 -13.27 -9.11 -6.56
CA ASP A 739 -14.70 -9.25 -6.83
C ASP A 739 -15.44 -9.56 -5.51
N ALA A 740 -15.00 -10.55 -4.74
CA ALA A 740 -15.61 -10.89 -3.44
C ALA A 740 -15.44 -9.78 -2.38
N LEU A 741 -14.33 -9.03 -2.38
CA LEU A 741 -14.18 -7.85 -1.53
C LEU A 741 -15.20 -6.76 -1.88
N MET A 742 -15.43 -6.49 -3.16
CA MET A 742 -16.43 -5.52 -3.62
C MET A 742 -17.86 -6.01 -3.36
N GLU A 743 -18.10 -7.32 -3.50
CA GLU A 743 -19.36 -7.96 -3.13
C GLU A 743 -19.63 -7.77 -1.63
N SER A 744 -18.64 -8.04 -0.76
CA SER A 744 -18.79 -7.81 0.68
C SER A 744 -18.99 -6.34 1.05
N VAL A 745 -18.42 -5.38 0.31
CA VAL A 745 -18.73 -3.95 0.50
C VAL A 745 -20.19 -3.67 0.12
N ALA A 746 -20.67 -4.27 -0.97
CA ALA A 746 -22.06 -4.14 -1.41
C ALA A 746 -23.03 -4.78 -0.42
N THR A 747 -22.85 -6.05 -0.05
CA THR A 747 -23.72 -6.77 0.89
C THR A 747 -23.77 -6.12 2.28
N GLU A 748 -22.65 -5.60 2.80
CA GLU A 748 -22.63 -4.89 4.08
C GLU A 748 -23.32 -3.51 3.99
N ALA A 749 -23.23 -2.83 2.86
CA ALA A 749 -24.00 -1.62 2.61
C ALA A 749 -25.51 -1.90 2.44
N GLU A 750 -25.88 -2.88 1.61
CA GLU A 750 -27.25 -3.34 1.39
C GLU A 750 -27.90 -3.79 2.70
N PHE A 751 -27.18 -4.50 3.57
CA PHE A 751 -27.68 -4.86 4.90
C PHE A 751 -27.99 -3.63 5.77
N MET A 752 -27.09 -2.65 5.77
CA MET A 752 -27.22 -1.45 6.61
C MET A 752 -28.21 -0.41 6.06
N VAL A 753 -28.58 -0.51 4.77
CA VAL A 753 -29.77 0.14 4.20
C VAL A 753 -31.04 -0.59 4.62
N ASN A 754 -31.15 -1.90 4.42
CA ASN A 754 -32.43 -2.60 4.57
C ASN A 754 -32.80 -2.96 6.02
N ASN A 755 -31.82 -3.12 6.91
CA ASN A 755 -32.02 -3.57 8.30
C ASN A 755 -31.45 -2.61 9.35
N GLY A 756 -30.41 -1.85 9.00
CA GLY A 756 -29.70 -0.96 9.92
C GLY A 756 -29.07 -1.68 11.13
N VAL A 757 -28.98 -0.99 12.27
CA VAL A 757 -28.64 -1.56 13.58
C VAL A 757 -29.51 -0.97 14.71
N VAL A 758 -29.62 -1.71 15.82
CA VAL A 758 -30.49 -1.42 16.97
C VAL A 758 -29.65 -1.31 18.24
N GLN A 759 -29.92 -0.37 19.14
CA GLN A 759 -29.15 -0.26 20.38
C GLN A 759 -29.58 -1.31 21.42
N ASN A 760 -28.68 -2.24 21.78
CA ASN A 760 -29.00 -3.42 22.59
C ASN A 760 -29.49 -3.08 24.01
N TYR A 761 -29.05 -1.95 24.59
CA TYR A 761 -29.36 -1.57 25.97
C TYR A 761 -30.67 -0.79 26.14
N THR A 762 -31.24 -0.26 25.06
CA THR A 762 -32.38 0.67 25.13
C THR A 762 -33.55 0.24 24.26
N GLY A 763 -33.36 -0.71 23.34
CA GLY A 763 -34.38 -1.16 22.40
C GLY A 763 -34.72 -0.13 21.30
N PHE A 764 -34.06 1.02 21.28
CA PHE A 764 -34.28 2.03 20.25
C PHE A 764 -33.71 1.57 18.91
N LEU A 765 -34.61 1.50 17.91
CA LEU A 765 -34.31 1.12 16.54
C LEU A 765 -33.73 2.29 15.72
N ARG A 766 -33.19 1.96 14.54
CA ARG A 766 -32.67 2.86 13.51
C ARG A 766 -31.39 3.61 13.88
N SER A 767 -30.28 3.08 13.40
CA SER A 767 -29.51 3.86 12.45
C SER A 767 -29.51 3.13 11.11
N ASP A 768 -29.90 3.85 10.06
CA ASP A 768 -29.89 3.39 8.67
C ASP A 768 -28.63 3.96 8.00
N TRP A 769 -28.02 3.26 7.04
CA TRP A 769 -26.70 3.65 6.51
C TRP A 769 -26.70 3.52 5.00
N CYS A 770 -26.93 4.64 4.31
CA CYS A 770 -26.74 4.68 2.87
C CYS A 770 -25.25 4.73 2.53
N HIS A 771 -24.85 3.92 1.55
CA HIS A 771 -23.47 3.85 1.15
C HIS A 771 -23.17 4.80 -0.01
N GLY A 772 -22.17 5.65 0.18
CA GLY A 772 -21.79 6.71 -0.74
C GLY A 772 -20.36 6.58 -1.24
N ARG A 773 -20.19 5.68 -2.22
CA ARG A 773 -19.23 5.84 -3.32
C ARG A 773 -17.77 5.43 -3.00
N LEU A 774 -17.08 4.95 -4.03
CA LEU A 774 -15.64 4.69 -4.09
C LEU A 774 -14.88 5.96 -4.49
N ALA A 775 -13.58 6.05 -4.19
CA ALA A 775 -12.68 7.02 -4.79
C ALA A 775 -11.78 6.35 -5.84
N LEU A 776 -11.68 6.89 -7.06
CA LEU A 776 -10.77 6.40 -8.12
C LEU A 776 -10.12 7.56 -8.91
N ALA A 777 -9.01 7.22 -9.59
CA ALA A 777 -8.07 8.19 -10.15
C ALA A 777 -8.10 8.34 -11.69
N SER A 778 -9.12 7.80 -12.35
CA SER A 778 -9.26 7.75 -13.82
C SER A 778 -10.57 8.38 -14.29
N SER A 779 -10.53 9.14 -15.40
CA SER A 779 -11.69 9.76 -16.02
C SER A 779 -12.60 8.72 -16.68
N GLN A 780 -13.50 8.12 -15.90
CA GLN A 780 -14.54 7.20 -16.35
C GLN A 780 -15.93 7.86 -16.51
N ARG A 781 -16.06 9.13 -16.14
CA ARG A 781 -17.35 9.86 -16.19
C ARG A 781 -17.75 10.40 -17.56
N CYS A 782 -16.81 10.65 -18.46
CA CYS A 782 -17.05 11.39 -19.72
C CYS A 782 -16.17 10.86 -20.85
N ALA A 783 -16.46 11.23 -22.09
CA ALA A 783 -15.71 10.79 -23.28
C ALA A 783 -14.42 11.59 -23.55
N ALA A 784 -13.88 12.29 -22.54
CA ALA A 784 -12.68 13.11 -22.73
C ALA A 784 -11.45 12.27 -23.10
N GLY A 785 -10.78 12.64 -24.19
CA GLY A 785 -9.66 11.90 -24.78
C GLY A 785 -10.05 10.93 -25.90
N THR A 786 -11.34 10.84 -26.26
CA THR A 786 -11.75 10.19 -27.52
C THR A 786 -11.58 11.14 -28.72
N GLU A 787 -11.74 10.61 -29.93
CA GLU A 787 -11.65 11.41 -31.17
C GLU A 787 -12.67 12.56 -31.15
N GLY A 788 -12.20 13.78 -31.41
CA GLY A 788 -13.00 15.01 -31.36
C GLY A 788 -13.23 15.63 -29.98
N ILE A 789 -12.87 14.95 -28.87
CA ILE A 789 -13.20 15.39 -27.50
C ILE A 789 -11.92 15.62 -26.66
N PRO A 790 -11.26 16.78 -26.77
CA PRO A 790 -10.01 17.06 -26.06
C PRO A 790 -10.20 17.15 -24.54
N TRP A 791 -9.31 16.51 -23.78
CA TRP A 791 -9.31 16.56 -22.31
C TRP A 791 -8.50 17.75 -21.77
N GLU A 792 -7.50 18.19 -22.54
CA GLU A 792 -6.60 19.30 -22.25
C GLU A 792 -7.27 20.68 -22.29
N THR A 793 -8.53 20.74 -22.75
CA THR A 793 -9.38 21.93 -22.77
C THR A 793 -9.88 22.28 -21.35
N VAL A 794 -8.94 22.75 -20.54
CA VAL A 794 -9.12 23.10 -19.10
C VAL A 794 -9.25 24.61 -18.86
N HIS A 795 -9.48 25.39 -19.92
CA HIS A 795 -9.48 26.86 -19.88
C HIS A 795 -10.81 27.50 -20.29
N GLU A 796 -11.70 26.72 -20.91
CA GLU A 796 -13.04 27.11 -21.32
C GLU A 796 -14.05 26.95 -20.17
N ARG A 797 -15.33 27.25 -20.44
CA ARG A 797 -16.44 27.09 -19.48
C ARG A 797 -17.55 26.17 -19.97
N ASP A 798 -17.51 25.83 -21.25
CA ASP A 798 -18.45 24.96 -21.93
C ASP A 798 -17.66 24.01 -22.86
N PRO A 799 -16.76 23.18 -22.28
CA PRO A 799 -15.88 22.31 -23.06
C PRO A 799 -16.64 21.10 -23.60
N LEU A 800 -16.27 20.61 -24.79
CA LEU A 800 -16.97 19.51 -25.49
C LEU A 800 -17.21 18.25 -24.64
N TRP A 801 -16.34 17.93 -23.69
CA TRP A 801 -16.53 16.77 -22.81
C TRP A 801 -17.72 16.90 -21.85
N LEU A 802 -18.16 18.11 -21.51
CA LEU A 802 -19.22 18.35 -20.54
C LEU A 802 -20.58 17.81 -21.00
N GLY A 803 -20.85 17.90 -22.31
CA GLY A 803 -22.01 17.27 -22.95
C GLY A 803 -21.93 15.73 -23.05
N THR A 804 -20.84 15.12 -22.57
CA THR A 804 -20.62 13.65 -22.60
C THR A 804 -20.49 13.03 -21.22
N THR A 805 -20.69 13.79 -20.14
CA THR A 805 -20.74 13.19 -18.79
C THR A 805 -21.91 12.20 -18.72
N PHE A 806 -21.63 10.95 -18.31
CA PHE A 806 -22.52 9.78 -18.26
C PHE A 806 -23.12 9.33 -19.61
N SER A 807 -22.60 9.81 -20.75
CA SER A 807 -23.09 9.38 -22.09
C SER A 807 -22.58 7.99 -22.53
N VAL A 808 -21.54 7.47 -21.87
CA VAL A 808 -20.93 6.16 -22.11
C VAL A 808 -20.53 5.56 -20.77
N SER A 809 -20.87 4.30 -20.52
CA SER A 809 -20.49 3.63 -19.26
C SER A 809 -18.98 3.41 -19.16
N GLY A 810 -18.42 3.70 -18.00
CA GLY A 810 -17.01 3.47 -17.66
C GLY A 810 -16.70 2.03 -17.25
N PHE A 811 -17.72 1.16 -17.15
CA PHE A 811 -17.60 -0.20 -16.64
C PHE A 811 -17.61 -1.27 -17.75
N VAL A 812 -16.47 -1.93 -17.98
CA VAL A 812 -16.38 -3.14 -18.83
C VAL A 812 -17.18 -4.31 -18.23
N LYS A 813 -17.28 -4.35 -16.90
CA LYS A 813 -18.15 -5.21 -16.10
C LYS A 813 -18.65 -4.35 -14.95
N VAL A 814 -19.96 -4.25 -14.77
CA VAL A 814 -20.58 -3.54 -13.64
C VAL A 814 -20.11 -4.19 -12.32
N PRO A 815 -19.44 -3.46 -11.41
CA PRO A 815 -18.96 -4.02 -10.15
C PRO A 815 -20.11 -4.16 -9.14
N ALA A 816 -19.97 -5.03 -8.14
CA ALA A 816 -21.00 -5.24 -7.12
C ALA A 816 -21.43 -3.94 -6.40
N VAL A 817 -20.46 -3.05 -6.12
CA VAL A 817 -20.71 -1.73 -5.52
C VAL A 817 -21.56 -0.78 -6.37
N ALA A 818 -21.77 -1.07 -7.66
CA ALA A 818 -22.67 -0.30 -8.53
C ALA A 818 -24.14 -0.72 -8.43
N ARG A 819 -24.47 -1.73 -7.62
CA ARG A 819 -25.86 -2.01 -7.18
C ARG A 819 -26.32 -1.11 -6.04
N LEU A 820 -25.42 -0.32 -5.46
CA LEU A 820 -25.71 0.54 -4.32
C LEU A 820 -26.44 1.81 -4.77
N LEU A 821 -27.34 2.30 -3.90
CA LEU A 821 -28.21 3.44 -4.15
C LEU A 821 -27.48 4.57 -4.90
N SER A 822 -27.93 4.86 -6.11
CA SER A 822 -27.31 5.83 -7.03
C SER A 822 -28.36 6.79 -7.60
N VAL A 823 -27.94 7.63 -8.54
CA VAL A 823 -28.83 8.15 -9.59
C VAL A 823 -28.76 7.16 -10.75
N ARG A 824 -29.91 6.69 -11.23
CA ARG A 824 -29.99 5.64 -12.27
C ARG A 824 -29.39 6.16 -13.59
N GLY A 825 -28.52 5.37 -14.23
CA GLY A 825 -27.79 5.78 -15.44
C GLY A 825 -26.61 6.74 -15.15
N GLN A 826 -26.19 6.86 -13.89
CA GLN A 826 -25.01 7.61 -13.45
C GLN A 826 -24.19 6.78 -12.45
N GLU A 827 -24.14 5.45 -12.64
CA GLU A 827 -23.46 4.51 -11.76
C GLU A 827 -21.94 4.81 -11.67
N GLU A 828 -21.33 5.39 -12.71
CA GLU A 828 -19.94 5.88 -12.68
C GLU A 828 -19.74 7.04 -11.70
N ASP A 829 -20.79 7.78 -11.31
CA ASP A 829 -20.66 8.81 -10.28
C ASP A 829 -20.53 8.21 -8.87
N LEU A 830 -20.74 6.88 -8.72
CA LEU A 830 -20.28 6.13 -7.55
C LEU A 830 -18.75 6.04 -7.48
N LEU A 831 -18.03 6.55 -8.47
CA LEU A 831 -16.57 6.74 -8.47
C LEU A 831 -16.28 8.24 -8.41
N ARG A 832 -15.87 8.71 -7.23
CA ARG A 832 -15.57 10.12 -6.98
C ARG A 832 -14.10 10.43 -7.23
N PHE A 833 -13.86 11.60 -7.80
CA PHE A 833 -12.52 12.13 -8.01
C PHE A 833 -11.92 12.66 -6.71
N ASP A 834 -10.74 12.17 -6.34
CA ASP A 834 -10.00 12.63 -5.17
C ASP A 834 -9.21 13.92 -5.46
N PHE A 835 -9.57 15.00 -4.75
CA PHE A 835 -8.89 16.29 -4.82
C PHE A 835 -7.41 16.21 -4.38
N PHE A 836 -7.04 15.33 -3.45
CA PHE A 836 -5.67 15.22 -2.95
C PHE A 836 -4.71 14.67 -4.01
N HIS A 837 -5.04 13.56 -4.65
CA HIS A 837 -4.24 13.02 -5.75
C HIS A 837 -4.35 13.85 -7.01
N ALA A 838 -5.50 14.46 -7.31
CA ALA A 838 -5.65 15.37 -8.45
C ALA A 838 -4.74 16.61 -8.28
N PHE A 839 -4.83 17.31 -7.15
CA PHE A 839 -4.07 18.53 -6.92
C PHE A 839 -2.72 18.32 -6.22
N HIS A 840 -2.73 17.95 -4.94
CA HIS A 840 -1.55 17.99 -4.07
C HIS A 840 -0.45 17.01 -4.49
N LEU A 841 -0.82 15.83 -4.98
CA LEU A 841 0.11 14.82 -5.57
C LEU A 841 -0.01 14.72 -7.10
N GLY A 842 -0.51 15.79 -7.74
CA GLY A 842 -0.73 15.86 -9.18
C GLY A 842 -0.42 17.26 -9.72
N VAL A 843 -1.45 17.96 -10.18
CA VAL A 843 -1.35 19.24 -10.90
C VAL A 843 -0.50 20.26 -10.12
N GLY A 844 -0.78 20.44 -8.83
CA GLY A 844 -0.04 21.37 -7.98
C GLY A 844 1.43 21.00 -7.81
N LYS A 845 1.75 19.69 -7.74
CA LYS A 845 3.13 19.20 -7.66
C LYS A 845 3.93 19.50 -8.93
N HIS A 846 3.37 19.17 -10.11
CA HIS A 846 4.02 19.40 -11.40
C HIS A 846 4.16 20.90 -11.71
N PHE A 847 3.13 21.68 -11.40
CA PHE A 847 3.15 23.14 -11.49
C PHE A 847 4.27 23.73 -10.62
N LEU A 848 4.40 23.33 -9.36
CA LEU A 848 5.47 23.85 -8.48
C LEU A 848 6.87 23.41 -8.91
N GLY A 849 7.05 22.18 -9.41
CA GLY A 849 8.31 21.76 -10.04
C GLY A 849 8.72 22.70 -11.17
N SER A 850 7.75 23.09 -12.00
CA SER A 850 7.92 24.02 -13.12
C SER A 850 8.25 25.45 -12.65
N CYS A 851 7.55 25.95 -11.62
CA CYS A 851 7.86 27.24 -10.99
C CYS A 851 9.29 27.27 -10.44
N LEU A 852 9.71 26.24 -9.70
CA LEU A 852 11.03 26.16 -9.09
C LEU A 852 12.15 26.07 -10.14
N ALA A 853 11.96 25.27 -11.18
CA ALA A 853 12.89 25.17 -12.31
C ALA A 853 13.06 26.53 -13.01
N LEU A 854 11.95 27.20 -13.36
CA LEU A 854 11.97 28.53 -13.99
C LEU A 854 12.58 29.60 -13.07
N TRP A 855 12.15 29.69 -11.81
CA TRP A 855 12.63 30.71 -10.88
C TRP A 855 14.09 30.49 -10.45
N SER A 856 14.60 29.25 -10.48
CA SER A 856 16.02 28.96 -10.22
C SER A 856 16.97 29.75 -11.13
N THR A 857 16.56 30.15 -12.35
CA THR A 857 17.42 30.91 -13.26
C THR A 857 17.74 32.33 -12.78
N TYR A 858 17.04 32.84 -11.77
CA TYR A 858 17.21 34.16 -11.16
C TYR A 858 18.11 34.14 -9.91
N PHE A 859 18.51 32.95 -9.44
CA PHE A 859 19.46 32.81 -8.36
C PHE A 859 20.90 32.86 -8.86
N ALA A 860 21.82 33.35 -8.03
CA ALA A 860 23.23 33.42 -8.38
C ALA A 860 23.84 32.00 -8.49
N GLY A 861 24.44 31.67 -9.63
CA GLY A 861 25.14 30.40 -9.83
C GLY A 861 25.52 30.16 -11.30
N GLY A 862 26.74 29.68 -11.52
CA GLY A 862 27.27 29.36 -12.86
C GLY A 862 26.70 28.08 -13.49
N ASN A 863 25.98 27.27 -12.72
CA ASN A 863 25.30 26.06 -13.17
C ASN A 863 23.97 25.88 -12.40
N VAL A 864 23.15 24.91 -12.80
CA VAL A 864 21.84 24.64 -12.17
C VAL A 864 21.97 24.26 -10.70
N ASP A 865 22.99 23.50 -10.32
CA ASP A 865 23.19 23.03 -8.94
C ASP A 865 23.42 24.19 -7.96
N LEU A 866 24.35 25.10 -8.26
CA LEU A 866 24.64 26.29 -7.45
C LEU A 866 23.40 27.20 -7.31
N ARG A 867 22.59 27.31 -8.36
CA ARG A 867 21.32 28.06 -8.34
C ARG A 867 20.31 27.40 -7.41
N PHE A 868 20.23 26.07 -7.44
CA PHE A 868 19.38 25.31 -6.51
C PHE A 868 19.89 25.36 -5.06
N GLU A 869 21.19 25.43 -4.80
CA GLU A 869 21.72 25.65 -3.44
C GLU A 869 21.32 27.02 -2.86
N ALA A 870 21.32 28.07 -3.68
CA ALA A 870 20.85 29.39 -3.28
C ALA A 870 19.31 29.42 -3.05
N LEU A 871 18.53 28.77 -3.92
CA LEU A 871 17.08 28.57 -3.76
C LEU A 871 16.73 27.71 -2.53
N GLU A 872 17.50 26.66 -2.25
CA GLU A 872 17.42 25.81 -1.06
C GLU A 872 17.64 26.64 0.22
N SER A 873 18.68 27.48 0.23
CA SER A 873 18.97 28.40 1.34
C SER A 873 17.82 29.40 1.58
N ALA A 874 17.25 29.95 0.51
CA ALA A 874 16.09 30.85 0.59
C ALA A 874 14.85 30.14 1.16
N PHE A 875 14.50 28.95 0.65
CA PHE A 875 13.37 28.15 1.13
C PHE A 875 13.48 27.81 2.62
N PHE A 876 14.61 27.25 3.05
CA PHE A 876 14.79 26.87 4.45
C PHE A 876 14.88 28.09 5.40
N THR A 877 15.36 29.24 4.91
CA THR A 877 15.35 30.50 5.68
C THR A 877 13.93 31.04 5.82
N TRP A 878 13.15 31.01 4.75
CA TRP A 878 11.74 31.38 4.79
C TRP A 878 10.92 30.50 5.74
N CYS A 879 11.10 29.18 5.71
CA CYS A 879 10.41 28.26 6.63
C CYS A 879 10.71 28.59 8.10
N ARG A 880 11.99 28.87 8.43
CA ARG A 880 12.39 29.28 9.79
C ARG A 880 11.71 30.58 10.22
N ALA A 881 11.65 31.58 9.35
CA ALA A 881 11.01 32.87 9.64
C ALA A 881 9.49 32.74 9.88
N HIS A 882 8.82 31.91 9.07
CA HIS A 882 7.35 31.74 9.12
C HIS A 882 6.89 30.61 10.06
N LYS A 883 7.82 29.95 10.77
CA LYS A 883 7.57 28.80 11.66
C LYS A 883 6.95 27.58 10.95
N GLU A 884 7.08 27.51 9.62
CA GLU A 884 6.65 26.38 8.81
C GLU A 884 7.63 25.22 8.95
N VAL A 885 7.13 23.98 9.06
CA VAL A 885 7.96 22.79 9.24
C VAL A 885 8.25 22.15 7.87
N PRO A 886 9.47 22.27 7.32
CA PRO A 886 9.77 21.72 6.01
C PRO A 886 9.80 20.19 6.05
N VAL A 887 8.88 19.57 5.32
CA VAL A 887 8.82 18.11 5.14
C VAL A 887 9.93 17.60 4.19
N LEU A 888 10.48 18.49 3.35
CA LEU A 888 11.68 18.23 2.57
C LEU A 888 12.93 18.34 3.44
N THR A 889 13.85 17.40 3.29
CA THR A 889 15.21 17.48 3.85
C THR A 889 16.19 18.21 2.91
N ARG A 890 15.87 18.29 1.62
CA ARG A 890 16.60 19.05 0.59
C ARG A 890 15.69 19.53 -0.55
N LEU A 891 16.07 20.64 -1.18
CA LEU A 891 15.42 21.22 -2.36
C LEU A 891 16.44 21.36 -3.51
N THR A 892 16.51 20.34 -4.37
CA THR A 892 17.49 20.26 -5.47
C THR A 892 16.81 20.01 -6.83
N LYS A 893 17.60 20.00 -7.92
CA LYS A 893 17.12 19.58 -9.24
C LYS A 893 16.54 18.15 -9.24
N GLU A 894 17.04 17.26 -8.40
CA GLU A 894 16.48 15.91 -8.17
C GLU A 894 15.15 15.96 -7.40
N THR A 895 14.99 16.91 -6.47
CA THR A 895 13.70 17.15 -5.79
C THR A 895 12.61 17.55 -6.79
N VAL A 896 12.94 18.35 -7.81
CA VAL A 896 12.02 18.73 -8.89
C VAL A 896 12.02 17.78 -10.11
N GLN A 897 12.87 16.75 -10.11
CA GLN A 897 13.08 15.81 -11.22
C GLN A 897 13.40 16.50 -12.57
N TRP A 898 14.36 17.42 -12.55
CA TRP A 898 14.75 18.20 -13.73
C TRP A 898 16.24 18.00 -14.08
N PRO A 899 16.60 16.93 -14.82
CA PRO A 899 17.98 16.64 -15.16
C PRO A 899 18.54 17.51 -16.30
N SER A 900 17.70 17.93 -17.27
CA SER A 900 18.05 18.90 -18.30
C SER A 900 16.90 19.87 -18.60
N THR A 901 17.18 20.97 -19.30
CA THR A 901 16.17 21.95 -19.74
C THR A 901 15.20 21.42 -20.81
N LEU A 902 15.42 20.21 -21.33
CA LEU A 902 14.54 19.51 -22.28
C LEU A 902 13.56 18.56 -21.57
N ASP A 903 13.75 18.31 -20.26
CA ASP A 903 12.87 17.47 -19.45
C ASP A 903 11.81 18.31 -18.72
N TYR A 904 10.61 17.78 -18.55
CA TYR A 904 9.55 18.41 -17.76
C TYR A 904 9.78 18.25 -16.24
N PRO A 905 9.79 19.33 -15.44
CA PRO A 905 9.93 19.28 -13.97
C PRO A 905 8.79 18.54 -13.24
N ALA A 906 8.88 17.20 -13.15
CA ALA A 906 7.79 16.35 -12.64
C ALA A 906 7.65 16.34 -11.10
N ALA A 907 8.69 16.73 -10.36
CA ALA A 907 8.81 16.72 -8.89
C ALA A 907 8.59 15.37 -8.16
N SER A 908 9.58 14.96 -7.36
CA SER A 908 9.65 13.60 -6.79
C SER A 908 8.97 13.42 -5.43
N TRP A 909 8.43 14.48 -4.81
CA TRP A 909 7.86 14.36 -3.47
C TRP A 909 6.52 13.63 -3.45
N PHE A 910 6.35 12.82 -2.41
CA PHE A 910 5.22 11.89 -2.20
C PHE A 910 4.33 12.30 -1.01
N LYS A 911 4.46 13.53 -0.51
CA LYS A 911 3.65 14.07 0.60
C LYS A 911 3.03 15.40 0.17
N GLY A 912 1.72 15.48 0.10
CA GLY A 912 1.01 16.69 -0.34
C GLY A 912 1.27 17.94 0.51
N ALA A 913 1.67 17.76 1.78
CA ALA A 913 2.12 18.86 2.65
C ALA A 913 3.33 19.62 2.09
N VAL A 914 4.21 18.97 1.30
CA VAL A 914 5.30 19.66 0.59
C VAL A 914 4.73 20.65 -0.42
N THR A 915 3.77 20.20 -1.24
CA THR A 915 3.06 21.05 -2.21
C THR A 915 2.44 22.26 -1.50
N THR A 916 1.79 22.08 -0.35
CA THR A 916 1.21 23.20 0.43
C THR A 916 2.26 24.19 0.94
N VAL A 917 3.36 23.73 1.55
CA VAL A 917 4.40 24.61 2.12
C VAL A 917 5.16 25.34 1.00
N VAL A 918 5.42 24.69 -0.13
CA VAL A 918 6.08 25.31 -1.28
C VAL A 918 5.15 26.31 -1.99
N PHE A 919 3.84 26.07 -2.08
CA PHE A 919 2.89 27.09 -2.55
C PHE A 919 2.90 28.36 -1.68
N LYS A 920 2.92 28.22 -0.35
CA LYS A 920 3.04 29.38 0.58
C LYS A 920 4.37 30.12 0.40
N PHE A 921 5.48 29.40 0.24
CA PHE A 921 6.80 29.97 -0.01
C PHE A 921 6.81 30.79 -1.31
N LEU A 922 6.34 30.22 -2.42
CA LEU A 922 6.34 30.93 -3.70
C LEU A 922 5.34 32.10 -3.71
N GLU A 923 4.18 31.99 -3.06
CA GLU A 923 3.24 33.13 -2.95
C GLU A 923 3.87 34.32 -2.22
N SER A 924 4.50 34.07 -1.08
CA SER A 924 5.10 35.12 -0.25
C SER A 924 6.42 35.66 -0.79
N THR A 925 7.03 35.05 -1.82
CA THR A 925 8.31 35.49 -2.39
C THR A 925 8.22 35.92 -3.86
N MET A 926 7.63 35.10 -4.73
CA MET A 926 7.44 35.44 -6.15
C MET A 926 6.41 36.54 -6.33
N CYS A 927 5.29 36.52 -5.60
CA CYS A 927 4.21 37.51 -5.80
C CYS A 927 4.49 38.88 -5.16
N GLN A 928 5.62 39.04 -4.46
CA GLN A 928 6.14 40.34 -4.00
C GLN A 928 7.09 41.00 -5.02
N GLN A 929 7.49 40.29 -6.08
CA GLN A 929 8.44 40.76 -7.09
C GLN A 929 7.72 41.22 -8.37
N ASN A 930 8.29 42.23 -9.04
CA ASN A 930 7.76 42.77 -10.29
C ASN A 930 8.27 41.94 -11.48
N TRP A 931 7.41 41.12 -12.07
CA TRP A 931 7.71 40.29 -13.24
C TRP A 931 7.16 40.87 -14.55
N SER A 932 7.00 42.20 -14.65
CA SER A 932 6.48 42.86 -15.88
C SER A 932 7.27 42.56 -17.15
N GLN A 933 8.57 42.26 -17.04
CA GLN A 933 9.43 41.86 -18.16
C GLN A 933 9.48 40.33 -18.38
N GLU A 934 8.85 39.54 -17.51
CA GLU A 934 8.95 38.07 -17.47
C GLU A 934 7.55 37.42 -17.46
N PRO A 935 6.88 37.34 -18.64
CA PRO A 935 5.45 36.99 -18.72
C PRO A 935 5.09 35.64 -18.08
N MET A 936 5.97 34.64 -18.14
CA MET A 936 5.72 33.34 -17.50
C MET A 936 5.83 33.39 -15.97
N LEU A 937 6.75 34.16 -15.40
CA LEU A 937 6.85 34.31 -13.95
C LEU A 937 5.68 35.14 -13.40
N GLN A 938 5.27 36.20 -14.12
CA GLN A 938 4.06 36.95 -13.81
C GLN A 938 2.82 36.04 -13.84
N LYS A 939 2.66 35.19 -14.87
CA LYS A 939 1.52 34.27 -14.96
C LYS A 939 1.54 33.16 -13.91
N ALA A 940 2.73 32.69 -13.52
CA ALA A 940 2.89 31.72 -12.45
C ALA A 940 2.52 32.33 -11.08
N ALA A 941 2.93 33.57 -10.81
CA ALA A 941 2.54 34.31 -9.61
C ALA A 941 1.01 34.53 -9.54
N GLU A 942 0.37 34.94 -10.64
CA GLU A 942 -1.09 35.01 -10.74
C GLU A 942 -1.75 33.65 -10.46
N ALA A 943 -1.22 32.56 -11.01
CA ALA A 943 -1.73 31.21 -10.81
C ALA A 943 -1.62 30.77 -9.34
N ILE A 944 -0.48 31.02 -8.69
CA ILE A 944 -0.23 30.74 -7.28
C ILE A 944 -1.26 31.44 -6.38
N GLN A 945 -1.46 32.76 -6.56
CA GLN A 945 -2.46 33.51 -5.79
C GLN A 945 -3.87 32.97 -5.99
N SER A 946 -4.21 32.62 -7.24
CA SER A 946 -5.54 32.10 -7.59
C SER A 946 -5.82 30.79 -6.88
N ILE A 947 -4.89 29.84 -6.92
CA ILE A 947 -5.11 28.52 -6.32
C ILE A 947 -5.00 28.54 -4.78
N ASN A 948 -4.14 29.38 -4.19
CA ASN A 948 -4.06 29.52 -2.74
C ASN A 948 -5.35 30.13 -2.16
N LYS A 949 -5.96 31.11 -2.83
CA LYS A 949 -7.29 31.63 -2.47
C LYS A 949 -8.37 30.55 -2.55
N CYS A 950 -8.44 29.83 -3.67
CA CYS A 950 -9.36 28.70 -3.86
C CYS A 950 -9.23 27.66 -2.74
N LEU A 951 -8.00 27.19 -2.45
CA LEU A 951 -7.71 26.21 -1.41
C LEU A 951 -8.08 26.71 -0.01
N ALA A 952 -7.64 27.93 0.37
CA ALA A 952 -7.93 28.50 1.69
C ALA A 952 -9.45 28.63 1.90
N ALA A 953 -10.18 29.08 0.88
CA ALA A 953 -11.62 29.20 0.93
C ALA A 953 -12.34 27.83 0.95
N LEU A 954 -11.83 26.79 0.28
CA LEU A 954 -12.30 25.40 0.39
C LEU A 954 -12.14 24.84 1.80
N TYR A 955 -10.93 24.92 2.40
CA TYR A 955 -10.67 24.41 3.75
C TYR A 955 -11.43 25.19 4.84
N ALA A 956 -11.76 26.46 4.61
CA ALA A 956 -12.60 27.24 5.53
C ALA A 956 -14.11 26.97 5.37
N SER A 957 -14.56 26.34 4.28
CA SER A 957 -15.98 26.07 4.00
C SER A 957 -16.47 24.77 4.64
N ASP A 958 -17.77 24.73 4.96
CA ASP A 958 -18.48 23.53 5.40
C ASP A 958 -18.63 22.50 4.25
N LEU A 959 -19.26 21.35 4.53
CA LEU A 959 -19.45 20.21 3.60
C LEU A 959 -20.33 20.59 2.40
N PHE A 960 -21.31 21.46 2.60
CA PHE A 960 -22.05 22.11 1.52
C PHE A 960 -21.68 23.60 1.51
N ILE A 961 -21.26 24.10 0.36
CA ILE A 961 -20.81 25.49 0.23
C ILE A 961 -22.01 26.37 -0.18
N GLU A 962 -22.11 27.56 0.41
CA GLU A 962 -23.09 28.58 0.02
C GLU A 962 -22.86 28.99 -1.46
N PRO A 963 -23.90 29.11 -2.31
CA PRO A 963 -23.74 29.31 -3.76
C PRO A 963 -22.86 30.49 -4.19
N GLY A 964 -23.01 31.68 -3.61
CA GLY A 964 -22.18 32.85 -3.92
C GLY A 964 -20.71 32.63 -3.62
N ARG A 965 -20.41 32.06 -2.44
CA ARG A 965 -19.07 31.64 -2.03
C ARG A 965 -18.52 30.51 -2.91
N ALA A 966 -19.34 29.56 -3.32
CA ALA A 966 -18.95 28.47 -4.22
C ALA A 966 -18.56 28.98 -5.61
N ILE A 967 -19.30 29.95 -6.16
CA ILE A 967 -18.94 30.63 -7.42
C ILE A 967 -17.58 31.31 -7.29
N GLN A 968 -17.31 32.04 -6.19
CA GLN A 968 -16.00 32.68 -5.95
C GLN A 968 -14.85 31.66 -5.90
N ILE A 969 -15.03 30.57 -5.16
CA ILE A 969 -14.04 29.48 -5.03
C ILE A 969 -13.76 28.84 -6.38
N ALA A 970 -14.81 28.53 -7.14
CA ALA A 970 -14.69 27.94 -8.47
C ALA A 970 -14.00 28.89 -9.44
N GLU A 971 -14.31 30.19 -9.43
CA GLU A 971 -13.67 31.16 -10.32
C GLU A 971 -12.17 31.29 -10.09
N ASP A 972 -11.70 31.25 -8.83
CA ASP A 972 -10.29 31.30 -8.51
C ASP A 972 -9.57 29.97 -8.85
N GLY A 973 -10.21 28.82 -8.68
CA GLY A 973 -9.69 27.53 -9.16
C GLY A 973 -9.62 27.45 -10.70
N LEU A 974 -10.68 27.84 -11.40
CA LEU A 974 -10.72 27.90 -12.87
C LEU A 974 -9.77 28.97 -13.41
N ARG A 975 -9.54 30.07 -12.67
CA ARG A 975 -8.50 31.07 -12.99
C ARG A 975 -7.11 30.44 -12.95
N PHE A 976 -6.80 29.60 -11.97
CA PHE A 976 -5.56 28.81 -11.94
C PHE A 976 -5.45 27.88 -13.16
N LEU A 977 -6.49 27.12 -13.52
CA LEU A 977 -6.45 26.24 -14.70
C LEU A 977 -6.25 27.04 -16.01
N ARG A 978 -6.93 28.19 -16.17
CA ARG A 978 -6.71 29.14 -17.27
C ARG A 978 -5.29 29.68 -17.32
N ARG A 979 -4.63 29.91 -16.17
CA ARG A 979 -3.22 30.33 -16.13
C ARG A 979 -2.27 29.18 -16.49
N LEU A 980 -2.51 27.98 -15.98
CA LEU A 980 -1.73 26.78 -16.29
C LEU A 980 -1.79 26.43 -17.79
N ALA A 981 -2.98 26.47 -18.41
CA ALA A 981 -3.13 26.24 -19.84
C ALA A 981 -2.39 27.29 -20.69
N TRP A 982 -2.45 28.58 -20.29
CA TRP A 982 -1.66 29.63 -20.94
C TRP A 982 -0.16 29.39 -20.80
N LEU A 983 0.31 29.01 -19.60
CA LEU A 983 1.71 28.72 -19.31
C LEU A 983 2.24 27.54 -20.15
N ALA A 984 1.47 26.45 -20.27
CA ALA A 984 1.81 25.33 -21.14
C ALA A 984 1.87 25.77 -22.61
N LYS A 985 0.87 26.52 -23.10
CA LYS A 985 0.83 27.04 -24.47
C LYS A 985 1.98 28.00 -24.78
N GLN A 986 2.41 28.82 -23.82
CA GLN A 986 3.54 29.73 -24.00
C GLN A 986 4.88 29.00 -23.97
N ALA A 987 5.12 28.13 -22.98
CA ALA A 987 6.37 27.36 -22.93
C ALA A 987 6.54 26.44 -24.15
N ALA A 988 5.45 25.87 -24.69
CA ALA A 988 5.49 25.13 -25.94
C ALA A 988 5.90 25.99 -27.16
N LYS A 989 5.40 27.24 -27.27
CA LYS A 989 5.86 28.21 -28.29
C LYS A 989 7.33 28.56 -28.13
N ASP A 990 7.78 28.70 -26.88
CA ASP A 990 9.16 29.09 -26.55
C ASP A 990 10.16 27.92 -26.68
N GLY A 991 9.69 26.70 -27.02
CA GLY A 991 10.52 25.50 -27.11
C GLY A 991 11.00 24.96 -25.76
N ARG A 992 10.28 25.24 -24.66
CA ARG A 992 10.70 24.97 -23.27
C ARG A 992 9.84 23.89 -22.62
N ALA A 993 10.47 22.79 -22.19
CA ALA A 993 9.84 21.74 -21.40
C ALA A 993 9.63 22.20 -19.95
N LEU A 994 8.58 22.99 -19.69
CA LEU A 994 8.21 23.45 -18.36
C LEU A 994 6.88 22.84 -17.92
N TRP A 995 5.75 23.40 -18.36
CA TRP A 995 4.45 23.13 -17.76
C TRP A 995 3.77 21.92 -18.40
N LEU A 996 3.67 20.84 -17.63
CA LEU A 996 2.99 19.62 -18.05
C LEU A 996 1.48 19.69 -17.76
N LEU A 997 0.64 19.56 -18.79
CA LEU A 997 -0.77 19.19 -18.62
C LEU A 997 -0.86 17.67 -18.43
N THR A 998 -1.72 17.22 -17.52
CA THR A 998 -1.93 15.79 -17.22
C THR A 998 -3.43 15.50 -17.15
N PRO A 999 -3.90 14.24 -17.26
CA PRO A 999 -5.30 13.91 -17.04
C PRO A 999 -5.86 14.38 -15.68
N LYS A 1000 -4.99 14.54 -14.66
CA LYS A 1000 -5.36 15.16 -13.38
C LYS A 1000 -5.77 16.63 -13.51
N THR A 1001 -5.28 17.35 -14.51
CA THR A 1001 -5.71 18.73 -14.82
C THR A 1001 -7.14 18.76 -15.36
N HIS A 1002 -7.55 17.73 -16.10
CA HIS A 1002 -8.94 17.53 -16.54
C HIS A 1002 -9.85 17.09 -15.37
N ILE A 1003 -9.38 16.22 -14.47
CA ILE A 1003 -10.07 15.91 -13.20
C ILE A 1003 -10.28 17.17 -12.34
N MET A 1004 -9.27 18.04 -12.24
CA MET A 1004 -9.43 19.36 -11.60
C MET A 1004 -10.46 20.24 -12.32
N HIS A 1005 -10.70 20.06 -13.62
CA HIS A 1005 -11.74 20.80 -14.34
C HIS A 1005 -13.14 20.32 -13.96
N HIS A 1006 -13.39 19.01 -13.87
CA HIS A 1006 -14.63 18.46 -13.31
C HIS A 1006 -14.89 18.99 -11.88
N LEU A 1007 -13.90 18.87 -10.98
CA LEU A 1007 -14.02 19.27 -9.56
C LEU A 1007 -14.31 20.78 -9.34
N LEU A 1008 -14.08 21.63 -10.34
CA LEU A 1008 -14.23 23.09 -10.24
C LEU A 1008 -15.36 23.64 -11.12
N LEU A 1009 -15.59 23.07 -12.31
CA LEU A 1009 -16.69 23.44 -13.20
C LEU A 1009 -17.96 22.67 -12.85
N GLU A 1010 -17.91 21.34 -12.98
CA GLU A 1010 -19.06 20.43 -12.87
C GLU A 1010 -19.55 20.27 -11.43
N ASP A 1011 -18.68 19.83 -10.51
CA ASP A 1011 -19.06 19.55 -9.11
C ASP A 1011 -19.32 20.84 -8.30
N LEU A 1012 -18.80 22.00 -8.73
CA LEU A 1012 -18.80 23.24 -7.93
C LEU A 1012 -19.47 24.46 -8.61
N LEU A 1013 -19.05 24.89 -9.80
CA LEU A 1013 -19.58 26.10 -10.43
C LEU A 1013 -21.03 25.93 -10.95
N LEU A 1014 -21.32 24.82 -11.63
CA LEU A 1014 -22.62 24.62 -12.28
C LEU A 1014 -23.80 24.49 -11.29
N PRO A 1015 -23.72 23.75 -10.16
CA PRO A 1015 -24.78 23.73 -9.16
C PRO A 1015 -24.96 25.09 -8.48
N ALA A 1016 -23.84 25.76 -8.14
CA ALA A 1016 -23.86 27.07 -7.51
C ALA A 1016 -24.53 28.15 -8.38
N ARG A 1017 -24.30 28.11 -9.71
CA ARG A 1017 -25.00 28.97 -10.68
C ARG A 1017 -26.52 28.72 -10.75
N LYS A 1018 -26.98 27.51 -10.41
CA LYS A 1018 -28.41 27.17 -10.27
C LYS A 1018 -28.99 27.54 -8.88
N GLY A 1019 -28.21 28.23 -8.03
CA GLY A 1019 -28.61 28.56 -6.65
C GLY A 1019 -28.56 27.37 -5.68
N ILE A 1020 -28.02 26.23 -6.10
CA ILE A 1020 -27.92 25.01 -5.31
C ILE A 1020 -26.59 25.03 -4.56
N SER A 1021 -26.55 24.68 -3.27
CA SER A 1021 -25.31 24.55 -2.51
C SER A 1021 -24.53 23.29 -2.96
N PRO A 1022 -23.40 23.39 -3.68
CA PRO A 1022 -22.60 22.23 -4.06
C PRO A 1022 -21.94 21.57 -2.84
N PHE A 1023 -21.57 20.30 -3.00
CA PHE A 1023 -20.61 19.66 -2.11
C PHE A 1023 -19.25 20.36 -2.20
N ASN A 1024 -18.55 20.43 -1.08
CA ASN A 1024 -17.15 20.86 -1.03
C ASN A 1024 -16.27 19.74 -1.64
N PRO A 1025 -15.50 19.98 -2.72
CA PRO A 1025 -14.66 18.97 -3.37
C PRO A 1025 -13.64 18.26 -2.46
N LEU A 1026 -13.36 18.81 -1.26
CA LEU A 1026 -12.57 18.12 -0.24
C LEU A 1026 -13.31 16.90 0.38
N CYS A 1027 -14.57 16.68 0.00
CA CYS A 1027 -15.42 15.49 0.16
C CYS A 1027 -14.82 14.18 0.73
N TRP A 1028 -14.60 13.11 -0.03
CA TRP A 1028 -13.93 12.91 -1.34
C TRP A 1028 -12.40 12.99 -1.31
N SER A 1029 -11.77 13.81 -0.44
CA SER A 1029 -10.31 14.00 -0.44
C SER A 1029 -9.60 13.10 0.57
N VAL A 1030 -8.75 12.18 0.09
CA VAL A 1030 -8.29 10.98 0.83
C VAL A 1030 -7.17 11.21 1.86
N GLN A 1031 -6.98 12.44 2.33
CA GLN A 1031 -5.82 12.81 3.17
C GLN A 1031 -5.80 12.12 4.55
N MET A 1032 -6.98 11.90 5.13
CA MET A 1032 -7.12 11.16 6.41
C MET A 1032 -6.95 9.66 6.19
N ASP A 1033 -7.36 9.16 5.02
CA ASP A 1033 -7.23 7.77 4.62
C ASP A 1033 -5.77 7.41 4.30
N GLU A 1034 -4.99 8.30 3.72
CA GLU A 1034 -3.52 8.12 3.53
C GLU A 1034 -2.78 7.94 4.87
N ASP A 1035 -3.14 8.66 5.95
CA ASP A 1035 -2.59 8.32 7.28
C ASP A 1035 -3.13 6.98 7.81
N PHE A 1036 -4.38 6.63 7.52
CA PHE A 1036 -4.98 5.35 7.94
C PHE A 1036 -4.31 4.14 7.25
N VAL A 1037 -4.16 4.19 5.93
CA VAL A 1037 -3.36 3.25 5.11
C VAL A 1037 -1.91 3.27 5.58
N GLY A 1038 -1.38 4.45 5.91
CA GLY A 1038 -0.07 4.64 6.53
C GLY A 1038 0.07 3.92 7.88
N PHE A 1039 -0.96 3.94 8.73
CA PHE A 1039 -1.03 3.23 10.01
C PHE A 1039 -1.11 1.72 9.82
N SER A 1040 -2.06 1.24 9.01
CA SER A 1040 -2.20 -0.18 8.70
C SER A 1040 -0.95 -0.74 8.03
N SER A 1041 -0.25 0.06 7.21
CA SER A 1041 1.09 -0.24 6.70
C SER A 1041 2.17 -0.30 7.79
N ARG A 1042 2.09 0.53 8.84
CA ARG A 1042 2.98 0.47 10.02
C ARG A 1042 2.75 -0.83 10.83
N LEU A 1043 1.53 -1.36 10.87
CA LEU A 1043 1.23 -2.68 11.47
C LEU A 1043 1.68 -3.85 10.57
N ALA A 1044 1.35 -3.82 9.28
CA ALA A 1044 1.68 -4.87 8.30
C ALA A 1044 3.19 -5.12 8.13
N ARG A 1045 4.04 -4.14 8.49
CA ARG A 1045 5.51 -4.31 8.53
C ARG A 1045 6.02 -5.10 9.74
N ARG A 1046 5.21 -5.26 10.80
CA ARG A 1046 5.57 -5.85 12.12
C ARG A 1046 4.93 -7.23 12.39
N VAL A 1047 4.39 -7.91 11.38
CA VAL A 1047 3.68 -9.20 11.51
C VAL A 1047 4.29 -10.27 10.60
N ASP A 1048 3.92 -11.54 10.80
CA ASP A 1048 4.26 -12.61 9.86
C ASP A 1048 3.42 -12.46 8.58
N PRO A 1049 4.00 -12.61 7.36
CA PRO A 1049 3.26 -12.49 6.12
C PRO A 1049 2.06 -13.45 5.99
N ARG A 1050 2.10 -14.63 6.62
CA ARG A 1050 1.03 -15.64 6.56
C ARG A 1050 -0.19 -15.22 7.36
N THR A 1051 0.02 -14.61 8.53
CA THR A 1051 -1.05 -14.15 9.43
C THR A 1051 -1.31 -12.64 9.30
N CYS A 1052 -0.84 -12.02 8.20
CA CYS A 1052 -0.74 -10.57 8.09
C CYS A 1052 -2.09 -9.88 8.22
N SER A 1053 -3.14 -10.36 7.54
CA SER A 1053 -4.47 -9.76 7.59
C SER A 1053 -5.05 -9.83 9.01
N LYS A 1054 -5.05 -11.03 9.62
CA LYS A 1054 -5.54 -11.26 10.99
C LYS A 1054 -4.79 -10.41 12.03
N ARG A 1055 -3.46 -10.49 12.06
CA ARG A 1055 -2.64 -9.72 13.04
C ARG A 1055 -2.65 -8.21 12.79
N CYS A 1056 -2.95 -7.74 11.58
CA CYS A 1056 -3.23 -6.33 11.33
C CYS A 1056 -4.57 -5.90 11.93
N ILE A 1057 -5.65 -6.65 11.69
CA ILE A 1057 -6.98 -6.38 12.23
C ILE A 1057 -6.98 -6.37 13.77
N GLU A 1058 -6.42 -7.41 14.41
CA GLU A 1058 -6.32 -7.50 15.87
C GLU A 1058 -5.58 -6.30 16.50
N ARG A 1059 -4.38 -5.98 15.99
CA ARG A 1059 -3.58 -4.85 16.49
C ARG A 1059 -4.19 -3.49 16.14
N TYR A 1060 -4.97 -3.41 15.07
CA TYR A 1060 -5.76 -2.22 14.74
C TYR A 1060 -6.91 -2.03 15.74
N LEU A 1061 -7.69 -3.07 16.06
CA LEU A 1061 -8.83 -2.98 16.98
C LEU A 1061 -8.40 -2.47 18.36
N TYR A 1062 -7.29 -3.01 18.88
CA TYR A 1062 -6.67 -2.54 20.12
C TYR A 1062 -6.28 -1.05 20.04
N ALA A 1063 -5.61 -0.65 18.95
CA ALA A 1063 -5.18 0.73 18.74
C ALA A 1063 -6.35 1.71 18.52
N ALA A 1064 -7.43 1.28 17.88
CA ALA A 1064 -8.66 2.04 17.71
C ALA A 1064 -9.31 2.28 19.07
N TYR A 1065 -9.62 1.23 19.83
CA TYR A 1065 -10.22 1.34 21.17
C TYR A 1065 -9.42 2.27 22.09
N ALA A 1066 -8.08 2.14 22.09
CA ALA A 1066 -7.20 3.02 22.87
C ALA A 1066 -7.33 4.51 22.47
N GLN A 1067 -7.64 4.84 21.22
CA GLN A 1067 -7.94 6.22 20.80
C GLN A 1067 -9.38 6.64 21.17
N TYR A 1068 -10.39 5.77 21.11
CA TYR A 1068 -11.74 6.07 21.62
C TYR A 1068 -11.72 6.42 23.11
N VAL A 1069 -10.93 5.68 23.91
CA VAL A 1069 -10.69 5.97 25.33
C VAL A 1069 -9.91 7.27 25.51
N LYS A 1070 -8.79 7.46 24.80
CA LYS A 1070 -7.99 8.69 24.89
C LYS A 1070 -8.77 9.95 24.50
N ALA A 1071 -9.68 9.84 23.53
CA ALA A 1071 -10.56 10.92 23.10
C ALA A 1071 -11.81 11.10 23.99
N LYS A 1072 -12.00 10.23 25.00
CA LYS A 1072 -13.11 10.23 25.96
C LYS A 1072 -14.50 10.00 25.33
N TYR A 1073 -14.57 9.22 24.24
CA TYR A 1073 -15.85 8.75 23.68
C TYR A 1073 -16.35 7.49 24.39
N ILE A 1074 -15.40 6.64 24.79
CA ILE A 1074 -15.66 5.47 25.61
C ILE A 1074 -14.94 5.71 26.94
N VAL A 1075 -15.69 5.66 28.04
CA VAL A 1075 -15.08 5.59 29.37
C VAL A 1075 -14.52 4.16 29.51
N PRO A 1076 -13.22 3.98 29.80
CA PRO A 1076 -12.69 2.65 30.09
C PRO A 1076 -13.39 2.14 31.36
N ARG A 1077 -13.77 0.86 31.38
CA ARG A 1077 -14.34 0.27 32.60
C ARG A 1077 -13.29 0.30 33.71
N SER A 1078 -13.73 0.68 34.90
CA SER A 1078 -12.94 0.84 36.14
C SER A 1078 -12.74 -0.49 36.85
#